data_AF-A0A936I6C2-F1
#
_entry.id   AF-A0A936I6C2-F1
#
_cell.length_a   1.000
_cell.length_b   1.000
_cell.length_c   1.000
_cell.angle_alpha   90.00
_cell.angle_beta   90.00
_cell.angle_gamma   90.00
#
_symmetry.space_group_name_H-M   'P 1'
#
loop_
_entity.id
_entity.type
_entity.pdbx_description
1 polymer ?
#
loop_
_entity_poly.entity_id
_entity_poly.type
_entity_poly.pdbx_seq_one_letter_code
_entity_poly.pdbx_strand_id
1 'polypeptide(L)'
;MSRSFRSILLAALLIAASTASAQLNGSYTVGAAGNYATIAAAITALQTNGVSGPVTMNIISGSYLGNWTLGAVAGTSAVNTVTFQSQALSSAAVTLSNAAALPTLTFNSCTFVRLRYVTVSTTNTGIIFQNAASDITVSDCVFAAASGFSGVNSATVFTGSRIAVENNSFVGGQFAIRLNNSGVSYGADMIVRDNTITGVTNDGILVLRADGLIVERNTISSTGVNTATYNDGISVRNCINELLISRNTVDWSIGSWGIYVDQHTPTPGSPPLIENNMVRVTGGTTAGAVLSVLTTNNAVIRHNSLRSTINKNTLQVQFCTNVVAEGNIHQTMAEECLMLQSATFTSIDRNIYHCTQADMAMQAPSTYYTWSAWQAFGRDANSLFTDPLFVSATDLHLQAGSPAISLAPSPAVTPVDRDGTARPMPVGSTPDIGAHERPEGCTGMSGTYIIGPSVAADYVSFTHAVLAMSSCALTGPVIFLVESGTYTEQITIPDIVGTSATNTITFRSQALDSTVVQLTWPSSTTASNDYTIRLNGVDRIIFDRISIARSGSNNYANVVDYAAVSNAPGSQFTRITHCRLSGTTSASPTNGSLITTSTNAINDSTRFDHCRFERGGYGINWNNFSLGEKLLVEDNVFVDQAHAGARLSITWHAPTFRNNEIQGSLLGARGLEVFGCTNSFTVYNNRIRVDGNALVLSSAGNGGSQPHVLNNTLISTAGSGAVISSGSTNVWFDHNNIQSAVYGVHFGFGTNSITSFRNNVIRSGNYTVYRQTATTSITFASHCALKRSNAGALAYWVSAQNTLASLQSGSGRFASSVVVDPLYFNTTNDLHAYAMELDMAGTPIAFITTDIDGDPRHATTPDIGADEFAPQLWADAFNTCGAADAITSTGSGTDQWVYKDRKVVARFNDNGQNLGTVQLNVFLNNGPVRTSDMGQHYLDRNWHLVTQNAITSSASIRLFFSGSEFTPYAAADPLVTGLGDAGVAHYEGLNENCLETDNPAGQQWTGMYPVTSGTETRVSATGGTNYITPSIGSDGELYVTGQGQVLPVELIAFTGERINEGAVELRWTTATEHNNAGFEVWRMIEGEDDFRGIGWVDGAGESQSLISYQLLDDNATGGTIYYKLKQVDHDGGHEWSKVVAVAASTLTSDMVLYPNPCTDQLFIAGGALEGEQVLVLDATGRVVMDLAKLVYGGIDVSALPSGSYSVRMTNSVGRRSARFVKQ
;
A
#
# COMPACT_ATOMS: atom_id res chain seq x y z
N MET A 1 9.23 85.23 46.89
CA MET A 1 8.71 83.85 46.88
C MET A 1 9.71 82.98 46.14
N SER A 2 10.16 81.92 46.80
CA SER A 2 11.46 81.28 46.59
C SER A 2 11.49 80.32 45.41
N ARG A 3 12.69 80.07 44.88
CA ARG A 3 13.04 79.01 43.90
C ARG A 3 12.46 77.62 44.24
N SER A 4 12.04 77.40 45.49
CA SER A 4 11.33 76.22 45.97
C SER A 4 10.01 75.96 45.22
N PHE A 5 9.19 76.98 44.91
CA PHE A 5 7.86 76.75 44.32
C PHE A 5 7.89 76.30 42.85
N ARG A 6 8.84 76.82 42.04
CA ARG A 6 9.04 76.35 40.65
C ARG A 6 9.67 74.96 40.60
N SER A 7 10.53 74.63 41.57
CA SER A 7 11.14 73.31 41.67
C SER A 7 10.12 72.25 42.11
N ILE A 8 9.17 72.61 42.98
CA ILE A 8 8.08 71.72 43.41
C ILE A 8 7.03 71.54 42.29
N LEU A 9 6.70 72.58 41.51
CA LEU A 9 5.76 72.45 40.39
C LEU A 9 6.37 71.68 39.20
N LEU A 10 7.68 71.87 38.92
CA LEU A 10 8.39 71.14 37.88
C LEU A 10 8.73 69.71 38.31
N ALA A 11 9.03 69.47 39.59
CA ALA A 11 9.13 68.11 40.13
C ALA A 11 7.77 67.42 40.19
N ALA A 12 6.67 68.13 40.49
CA ALA A 12 5.32 67.54 40.43
C ALA A 12 4.89 67.21 38.99
N LEU A 13 5.26 68.03 37.99
CA LEU A 13 5.02 67.70 36.57
C LEU A 13 5.99 66.65 36.01
N LEU A 14 7.25 66.58 36.46
CA LEU A 14 8.18 65.52 36.03
C LEU A 14 7.94 64.18 36.74
N ILE A 15 7.49 64.18 38.00
CA ILE A 15 7.10 62.96 38.72
C ILE A 15 5.76 62.43 38.22
N ALA A 16 4.87 63.30 37.70
CA ALA A 16 3.65 62.87 36.99
C ALA A 16 3.91 62.40 35.54
N ALA A 17 5.04 62.79 34.92
CA ALA A 17 5.37 62.44 33.54
C ALA A 17 6.32 61.24 33.39
N SER A 18 6.90 60.70 34.48
CA SER A 18 7.92 59.65 34.41
C SER A 18 7.43 58.22 34.70
N THR A 19 6.11 57.96 34.71
CA THR A 19 5.56 56.59 34.77
C THR A 19 4.41 56.34 33.81
N ALA A 20 4.25 57.16 32.76
CA ALA A 20 3.33 56.84 31.67
C ALA A 20 3.94 55.73 30.79
N SER A 21 3.70 54.47 31.15
CA SER A 21 3.96 53.34 30.24
C SER A 21 3.22 53.57 28.92
N ALA A 22 3.90 53.34 27.80
CA ALA A 22 3.30 53.45 26.49
C ALA A 22 2.10 52.49 26.37
N GLN A 23 0.98 52.99 25.84
CA GLN A 23 -0.19 52.17 25.57
C GLN A 23 0.16 51.07 24.55
N LEU A 24 -0.44 49.89 24.71
CA LEU A 24 -0.13 48.74 23.86
C LEU A 24 -0.69 48.89 22.44
N ASN A 25 0.05 48.38 21.46
CA ASN A 25 -0.35 48.31 20.05
C ASN A 25 0.44 47.19 19.37
N GLY A 26 -0.23 46.38 18.56
CA GLY A 26 0.39 45.28 17.81
C GLY A 26 0.33 43.93 18.54
N SER A 27 1.21 43.02 18.15
CA SER A 27 1.17 41.62 18.62
C SER A 27 2.20 41.36 19.72
N TYR A 28 1.79 40.60 20.73
CA TYR A 28 2.62 40.18 21.86
C TYR A 28 2.45 38.67 22.08
N THR A 29 3.50 38.00 22.54
CA THR A 29 3.46 36.58 22.91
C THR A 29 3.24 36.39 24.41
N VAL A 30 2.48 35.37 24.78
CA VAL A 30 2.17 35.04 26.19
C VAL A 30 2.56 33.59 26.48
N GLY A 31 3.38 33.38 27.51
CA GLY A 31 3.94 32.08 27.89
C GLY A 31 5.34 32.26 28.49
N ALA A 32 5.95 31.22 29.06
CA ALA A 32 7.20 31.32 29.82
C ALA A 32 8.36 32.02 29.06
N ALA A 33 8.37 31.93 27.73
CA ALA A 33 9.34 32.59 26.84
C ALA A 33 8.76 33.77 26.02
N GLY A 34 7.55 34.23 26.33
CA GLY A 34 6.86 35.29 25.62
C GLY A 34 7.14 36.70 26.14
N ASN A 35 6.58 37.72 25.49
CA ASN A 35 6.59 39.10 25.98
C ASN A 35 5.98 39.21 27.40
N TYR A 36 4.98 38.38 27.70
CA TYR A 36 4.42 38.21 29.03
C TYR A 36 4.58 36.76 29.48
N ALA A 37 5.23 36.55 30.63
CA ALA A 37 5.48 35.20 31.16
C ALA A 37 4.19 34.41 31.48
N THR A 38 3.09 35.10 31.78
CA THR A 38 1.79 34.51 32.13
C THR A 38 0.62 35.29 31.55
N ILE A 39 -0.54 34.64 31.42
CA ILE A 39 -1.80 35.30 31.02
C ILE A 39 -2.17 36.42 31.99
N ALA A 40 -1.95 36.23 33.29
CA ALA A 40 -2.20 37.25 34.31
C ALA A 40 -1.31 38.50 34.10
N ALA A 41 -0.04 38.32 33.72
CA ALA A 41 0.85 39.44 33.42
C ALA A 41 0.38 40.21 32.17
N ALA A 42 -0.06 39.52 31.12
CA ALA A 42 -0.61 40.15 29.92
C ALA A 42 -1.88 40.96 30.21
N ILE A 43 -2.79 40.41 31.01
CA ILE A 43 -4.01 41.11 31.44
C ILE A 43 -3.67 42.35 32.28
N THR A 44 -2.74 42.23 33.22
CA THR A 44 -2.29 43.37 34.04
C THR A 44 -1.72 44.49 33.18
N ALA A 45 -0.92 44.16 32.17
CA ALA A 45 -0.35 45.13 31.25
C ALA A 45 -1.42 45.85 30.42
N LEU A 46 -2.42 45.12 29.91
CA LEU A 46 -3.57 45.70 29.20
C LEU A 46 -4.33 46.69 30.09
N GLN A 47 -4.64 46.31 31.33
CA GLN A 47 -5.41 47.15 32.25
C GLN A 47 -4.63 48.36 32.75
N THR A 48 -3.31 48.24 32.92
CA THR A 48 -2.45 49.32 33.43
C THR A 48 -2.11 50.33 32.34
N ASN A 49 -1.79 49.85 31.14
CA ASN A 49 -1.27 50.71 30.07
C ASN A 49 -2.36 51.13 29.07
N GLY A 50 -3.47 50.39 28.99
CA GLY A 50 -4.45 50.57 27.92
C GLY A 50 -3.89 50.23 26.53
N VAL A 51 -4.67 50.56 25.51
CA VAL A 51 -4.35 50.31 24.10
C VAL A 51 -4.45 51.60 23.27
N SER A 52 -3.55 51.76 22.30
CA SER A 52 -3.56 52.87 21.31
C SER A 52 -3.84 52.40 19.88
N GLY A 53 -3.88 51.07 19.68
CA GLY A 53 -4.19 50.40 18.42
C GLY A 53 -4.73 48.98 18.69
N PRO A 54 -5.05 48.20 17.65
CA PRO A 54 -5.39 46.79 17.82
C PRO A 54 -4.27 46.02 18.53
N VAL A 55 -4.61 45.18 19.50
CA VAL A 55 -3.67 44.35 20.25
C VAL A 55 -4.01 42.87 20.10
N THR A 56 -3.01 42.05 19.82
CA THR A 56 -3.14 40.58 19.79
C THR A 56 -2.19 39.93 20.77
N MET A 57 -2.73 39.17 21.72
CA MET A 57 -2.01 38.32 22.66
C MET A 57 -1.96 36.89 22.10
N ASN A 58 -0.84 36.53 21.48
CA ASN A 58 -0.54 35.20 20.93
C ASN A 58 -0.02 34.27 22.04
N ILE A 59 -0.86 33.39 22.52
CA ILE A 59 -0.54 32.45 23.59
C ILE A 59 0.26 31.28 23.00
N ILE A 60 1.47 31.07 23.53
CA ILE A 60 2.36 29.97 23.13
C ILE A 60 1.69 28.64 23.50
N SER A 61 1.86 27.61 22.67
CA SER A 61 1.29 26.28 22.93
C SER A 61 1.62 25.76 24.32
N GLY A 62 0.63 25.20 25.02
CA GLY A 62 0.79 24.67 26.37
C GLY A 62 -0.51 24.66 27.19
N SER A 63 -0.39 24.14 28.41
CA SER A 63 -1.48 24.12 29.39
C SER A 63 -1.26 25.20 30.44
N TYR A 64 -2.26 26.05 30.61
CA TYR A 64 -2.24 27.19 31.53
C TYR A 64 -3.28 26.94 32.61
N LEU A 65 -2.82 26.78 33.85
CA LEU A 65 -3.68 26.63 35.02
C LEU A 65 -3.88 28.00 35.67
N GLY A 66 -5.12 28.45 35.81
CA GLY A 66 -5.45 29.71 36.48
C GLY A 66 -6.91 30.11 36.37
N ASN A 67 -7.24 31.22 37.03
CA ASN A 67 -8.51 31.92 36.91
C ASN A 67 -8.19 33.36 36.56
N TRP A 68 -8.72 33.88 35.46
CA TRP A 68 -8.35 35.20 34.96
C TRP A 68 -9.56 36.11 34.84
N THR A 69 -9.37 37.38 35.18
CA THR A 69 -10.39 38.41 35.07
C THR A 69 -9.86 39.56 34.22
N LEU A 70 -10.43 39.77 33.04
CA LEU A 70 -10.16 40.93 32.22
C LEU A 70 -11.15 42.04 32.58
N GLY A 71 -10.65 43.07 33.25
CA GLY A 71 -11.39 44.29 33.54
C GLY A 71 -11.45 45.25 32.34
N ALA A 72 -12.00 46.44 32.54
CA ALA A 72 -11.95 47.51 31.54
C ALA A 72 -10.51 47.82 31.10
N VAL A 73 -10.30 47.97 29.80
CA VAL A 73 -9.01 48.32 29.18
C VAL A 73 -9.15 49.70 28.54
N ALA A 74 -8.37 50.67 29.01
CA ALA A 74 -8.46 52.04 28.49
C ALA A 74 -8.08 52.07 27.00
N GLY A 75 -8.86 52.80 26.19
CA GLY A 75 -8.59 52.99 24.75
C GLY A 75 -9.18 51.93 23.82
N THR A 76 -9.90 50.92 24.35
CA THR A 76 -10.61 49.95 23.50
C THR A 76 -11.73 50.61 22.71
N SER A 77 -11.88 50.18 21.45
CA SER A 77 -12.92 50.65 20.54
C SER A 77 -13.13 49.62 19.42
N ALA A 78 -14.10 49.85 18.53
CA ALA A 78 -14.30 49.03 17.33
C ALA A 78 -13.04 48.92 16.45
N VAL A 79 -12.13 49.91 16.53
CA VAL A 79 -10.83 49.91 15.86
C VAL A 79 -9.76 49.28 16.76
N ASN A 80 -9.68 49.70 18.02
CA ASN A 80 -8.65 49.27 18.97
C ASN A 80 -9.13 48.07 19.79
N THR A 81 -9.17 46.90 19.14
CA THR A 81 -9.66 45.68 19.79
C THR A 81 -8.56 44.91 20.50
N VAL A 82 -8.91 44.14 21.53
CA VAL A 82 -7.98 43.22 22.21
C VAL A 82 -8.32 41.78 21.83
N THR A 83 -7.38 41.04 21.25
CA THR A 83 -7.58 39.64 20.86
C THR A 83 -6.66 38.73 21.66
N PHE A 84 -7.22 37.71 22.32
CA PHE A 84 -6.47 36.57 22.86
C PHE A 84 -6.63 35.38 21.93
N GLN A 85 -5.51 34.79 21.49
CA GLN A 85 -5.55 33.62 20.62
C GLN A 85 -4.36 32.68 20.83
N SER A 86 -4.51 31.40 20.47
CA SER A 86 -3.34 30.52 20.30
C SER A 86 -2.42 31.05 19.20
N GLN A 87 -1.11 31.06 19.45
CA GLN A 87 -0.10 31.40 18.45
C GLN A 87 -0.14 30.46 17.26
N ALA A 88 -0.52 29.19 17.47
CA ALA A 88 -0.63 28.18 16.42
C ALA A 88 -1.95 28.26 15.63
N LEU A 89 -2.85 29.19 15.98
CA LEU A 89 -4.19 29.31 15.39
C LEU A 89 -4.97 27.99 15.41
N SER A 90 -4.79 27.23 16.49
CA SER A 90 -5.43 25.94 16.72
C SER A 90 -5.89 25.86 18.17
N SER A 91 -7.18 25.54 18.36
CA SER A 91 -7.79 25.37 19.68
C SER A 91 -7.17 24.23 20.50
N ALA A 92 -6.56 23.24 19.86
CA ALA A 92 -5.87 22.15 20.54
C ALA A 92 -4.50 22.54 21.12
N ALA A 93 -3.91 23.65 20.66
CA ALA A 93 -2.55 24.03 21.04
C ALA A 93 -2.46 24.69 22.42
N VAL A 94 -3.53 25.35 22.87
CA VAL A 94 -3.57 26.08 24.15
C VAL A 94 -4.76 25.59 24.96
N THR A 95 -4.49 25.05 26.15
CA THR A 95 -5.52 24.65 27.11
C THR A 95 -5.52 25.61 28.29
N LEU A 96 -6.64 26.27 28.53
CA LEU A 96 -6.93 27.10 29.69
C LEU A 96 -7.73 26.27 30.69
N SER A 97 -7.21 26.05 31.90
CA SER A 97 -7.89 25.30 32.95
C SER A 97 -7.90 26.00 34.31
N ASN A 98 -8.86 25.65 35.17
CA ASN A 98 -9.03 26.24 36.49
C ASN A 98 -8.54 25.32 37.64
N ALA A 99 -7.99 25.92 38.71
CA ALA A 99 -7.49 25.19 39.88
C ALA A 99 -8.55 24.98 41.00
N ALA A 100 -9.62 25.77 40.98
CA ALA A 100 -10.71 25.76 41.96
C ALA A 100 -12.05 25.94 41.25
N ALA A 101 -13.18 25.77 41.96
CA ALA A 101 -14.55 25.93 41.43
C ALA A 101 -14.94 27.39 41.05
N LEU A 102 -14.00 28.16 40.49
CA LEU A 102 -14.18 29.50 39.94
C LEU A 102 -14.20 29.47 38.40
N PRO A 103 -14.77 30.51 37.74
CA PRO A 103 -14.72 30.63 36.28
C PRO A 103 -13.29 30.64 35.75
N THR A 104 -13.05 29.99 34.61
CA THR A 104 -11.71 29.99 33.98
C THR A 104 -11.35 31.40 33.50
N LEU A 105 -12.26 32.07 32.79
CA LEU A 105 -12.10 33.45 32.34
C LEU A 105 -13.35 34.29 32.65
N THR A 106 -13.14 35.47 33.24
CA THR A 106 -14.17 36.45 33.56
C THR A 106 -13.93 37.72 32.75
N PHE A 107 -14.89 38.10 31.91
CA PHE A 107 -14.95 39.40 31.26
C PHE A 107 -15.76 40.35 32.13
N ASN A 108 -15.11 41.36 32.70
CA ASN A 108 -15.69 42.23 33.70
C ASN A 108 -15.62 43.70 33.26
N SER A 109 -16.75 44.30 32.89
CA SER A 109 -16.82 45.70 32.40
C SER A 109 -15.93 46.02 31.18
N CYS A 110 -15.36 45.01 30.50
CA CYS A 110 -14.47 45.19 29.36
C CYS A 110 -15.26 45.27 28.04
N THR A 111 -14.67 45.91 27.02
CA THR A 111 -15.29 46.04 25.70
C THR A 111 -14.32 45.81 24.55
N PHE A 112 -14.86 45.40 23.39
CA PHE A 112 -14.12 45.16 22.15
C PHE A 112 -13.02 44.08 22.27
N VAL A 113 -13.39 42.95 22.86
CA VAL A 113 -12.49 41.82 23.13
C VAL A 113 -12.83 40.63 22.25
N ARG A 114 -11.81 39.89 21.78
CA ARG A 114 -11.96 38.63 21.07
C ARG A 114 -11.19 37.51 21.75
N LEU A 115 -11.80 36.34 21.88
CA LEU A 115 -11.12 35.11 22.30
C LEU A 115 -11.23 34.08 21.17
N ARG A 116 -10.09 33.55 20.71
CA ARG A 116 -10.04 32.66 19.54
C ARG A 116 -9.09 31.49 19.70
N TYR A 117 -9.38 30.36 19.07
CA TYR A 117 -8.45 29.24 18.95
C TYR A 117 -7.85 28.75 20.28
N VAL A 118 -8.67 28.60 21.33
CA VAL A 118 -8.23 28.02 22.61
C VAL A 118 -9.18 26.91 23.06
N THR A 119 -8.65 25.96 23.84
CA THR A 119 -9.46 25.02 24.61
C THR A 119 -9.66 25.55 26.01
N VAL A 120 -10.89 25.66 26.48
CA VAL A 120 -11.26 25.98 27.86
C VAL A 120 -11.73 24.69 28.53
N SER A 121 -10.89 24.13 29.41
CA SER A 121 -11.18 22.93 30.18
C SER A 121 -11.57 23.32 31.60
N THR A 122 -12.81 23.06 32.01
CA THR A 122 -13.35 23.57 33.27
C THR A 122 -13.96 22.46 34.12
N THR A 123 -13.89 22.65 35.44
CA THR A 123 -14.60 21.86 36.45
C THR A 123 -15.88 22.55 36.98
N ASN A 124 -16.11 23.80 36.57
CA ASN A 124 -17.30 24.59 36.87
C ASN A 124 -17.62 25.49 35.64
N THR A 125 -17.49 26.81 35.74
CA THR A 125 -17.80 27.74 34.66
C THR A 125 -16.59 27.99 33.75
N GLY A 126 -16.79 27.93 32.43
CA GLY A 126 -15.73 28.22 31.45
C GLY A 126 -15.47 29.71 31.35
N ILE A 127 -16.42 30.43 30.73
CA ILE A 127 -16.39 31.88 30.58
C ILE A 127 -17.62 32.49 31.24
N ILE A 128 -17.44 33.62 31.90
CA ILE A 128 -18.52 34.47 32.40
C ILE A 128 -18.30 35.93 32.00
N PHE A 129 -19.40 36.64 31.73
CA PHE A 129 -19.38 38.08 31.46
C PHE A 129 -20.29 38.78 32.46
N GLN A 130 -19.78 39.87 33.04
CA GLN A 130 -20.39 40.56 34.18
C GLN A 130 -20.16 42.07 34.10
N ASN A 131 -20.96 42.81 34.85
CA ASN A 131 -20.86 44.26 35.04
C ASN A 131 -20.82 45.02 33.69
N ALA A 132 -21.75 44.70 32.80
CA ALA A 132 -21.92 45.35 31.49
C ALA A 132 -20.72 45.19 30.52
N ALA A 133 -19.98 44.08 30.62
CA ALA A 133 -19.04 43.70 29.57
C ALA A 133 -19.77 43.59 28.22
N SER A 134 -19.28 44.21 27.15
CA SER A 134 -20.01 44.31 25.88
C SER A 134 -19.08 44.30 24.67
N ASP A 135 -19.58 44.04 23.46
CA ASP A 135 -18.77 43.97 22.25
C ASP A 135 -17.69 42.88 22.35
N ILE A 136 -18.09 41.65 22.70
CA ILE A 136 -17.17 40.54 22.89
C ILE A 136 -17.53 39.38 21.98
N THR A 137 -16.54 38.87 21.25
CA THR A 137 -16.67 37.70 20.39
C THR A 137 -15.84 36.54 20.96
N VAL A 138 -16.49 35.40 21.14
CA VAL A 138 -15.84 34.13 21.44
C VAL A 138 -16.01 33.25 20.22
N SER A 139 -14.91 32.92 19.52
CA SER A 139 -14.98 32.12 18.31
C SER A 139 -13.89 31.08 18.17
N ASP A 140 -14.14 30.04 17.36
CA ASP A 140 -13.13 29.04 17.02
C ASP A 140 -12.50 28.34 18.26
N CYS A 141 -13.25 28.25 19.37
CA CYS A 141 -12.78 27.68 20.64
C CYS A 141 -13.42 26.31 20.93
N VAL A 142 -12.79 25.55 21.83
CA VAL A 142 -13.31 24.28 22.36
C VAL A 142 -13.60 24.45 23.85
N PHE A 143 -14.78 24.04 24.31
CA PHE A 143 -15.18 24.01 25.71
C PHE A 143 -15.40 22.57 26.15
N ALA A 144 -14.58 22.07 27.08
CA ALA A 144 -14.61 20.68 27.52
C ALA A 144 -14.83 20.54 29.03
N ALA A 145 -15.84 19.76 29.43
CA ALA A 145 -16.08 19.38 30.83
C ALA A 145 -15.14 18.25 31.30
N ALA A 146 -14.65 18.31 32.53
CA ALA A 146 -13.99 17.16 33.16
C ALA A 146 -15.00 16.03 33.52
N SER A 147 -14.61 14.77 33.30
CA SER A 147 -15.44 13.59 33.61
C SER A 147 -15.69 13.44 35.12
N GLY A 148 -16.95 13.19 35.53
CA GLY A 148 -17.30 12.79 36.90
C GLY A 148 -17.96 13.86 37.79
N PHE A 149 -18.32 15.03 37.25
CA PHE A 149 -19.02 16.08 38.01
C PHE A 149 -20.44 16.32 37.52
N SER A 150 -21.41 16.37 38.44
CA SER A 150 -22.81 16.78 38.16
C SER A 150 -23.03 18.29 38.34
N GLY A 151 -22.05 19.12 37.93
CA GLY A 151 -22.06 20.56 38.21
C GLY A 151 -21.74 21.40 36.99
N VAL A 152 -22.78 22.02 36.40
CA VAL A 152 -22.75 23.26 35.61
C VAL A 152 -21.55 23.39 34.64
N ASN A 153 -21.63 22.77 33.44
CA ASN A 153 -20.95 23.40 32.30
C ASN A 153 -21.70 24.67 32.01
N SER A 154 -20.98 25.73 31.71
CA SER A 154 -21.58 26.99 31.37
C SER A 154 -20.53 27.86 30.72
N ALA A 155 -20.70 28.18 29.44
CA ALA A 155 -20.51 29.57 29.04
C ALA A 155 -21.75 30.33 29.52
N THR A 156 -21.83 30.67 30.82
CA THR A 156 -22.96 31.48 31.31
C THR A 156 -22.59 32.95 31.29
N VAL A 157 -23.36 33.80 30.62
CA VAL A 157 -23.25 35.26 30.69
C VAL A 157 -24.36 35.84 31.56
N PHE A 158 -24.01 36.63 32.58
CA PHE A 158 -24.95 37.22 33.55
C PHE A 158 -24.99 38.76 33.54
N THR A 159 -24.32 39.45 32.62
CA THR A 159 -24.79 40.70 31.97
C THR A 159 -23.74 41.22 30.98
N GLY A 160 -24.20 41.46 29.74
CA GLY A 160 -23.43 42.07 28.65
C GLY A 160 -24.29 42.27 27.41
N SER A 161 -23.90 43.19 26.52
CA SER A 161 -24.59 43.46 25.24
C SER A 161 -23.63 43.29 24.07
N ARG A 162 -24.13 42.95 22.88
CA ARG A 162 -23.29 42.66 21.70
C ARG A 162 -22.29 41.54 22.00
N ILE A 163 -22.81 40.43 22.51
CA ILE A 163 -22.04 39.22 22.78
C ILE A 163 -22.29 38.23 21.65
N ALA A 164 -21.21 37.82 20.99
CA ALA A 164 -21.23 36.84 19.91
C ALA A 164 -20.50 35.57 20.32
N VAL A 165 -21.19 34.43 20.27
CA VAL A 165 -20.64 33.10 20.48
C VAL A 165 -20.74 32.34 19.16
N GLU A 166 -19.62 32.21 18.46
CA GLU A 166 -19.59 31.82 17.05
C GLU A 166 -18.62 30.68 16.77
N ASN A 167 -19.00 29.68 15.98
CA ASN A 167 -18.06 28.64 15.52
C ASN A 167 -17.27 27.96 16.67
N ASN A 168 -17.93 27.67 17.80
CA ASN A 168 -17.31 26.99 18.93
C ASN A 168 -17.80 25.53 19.05
N SER A 169 -16.98 24.70 19.66
CA SER A 169 -17.34 23.32 20.04
C SER A 169 -17.51 23.20 21.55
N PHE A 170 -18.67 22.70 21.99
CA PHE A 170 -18.98 22.42 23.39
C PHE A 170 -19.17 20.91 23.57
N VAL A 171 -18.40 20.32 24.47
CA VAL A 171 -18.39 18.87 24.73
C VAL A 171 -18.67 18.60 26.21
N GLY A 172 -19.82 17.97 26.47
CA GLY A 172 -20.25 17.52 27.78
C GLY A 172 -20.96 18.57 28.66
N GLY A 173 -21.20 18.17 29.91
CA GLY A 173 -21.65 18.95 31.07
C GLY A 173 -23.08 19.52 31.04
N GLN A 174 -23.44 20.35 32.02
CA GLN A 174 -24.84 20.73 32.23
C GLN A 174 -25.43 21.67 31.17
N PHE A 175 -24.86 22.87 30.96
CA PHE A 175 -25.29 23.84 29.95
C PHE A 175 -24.14 24.12 28.99
N ALA A 176 -24.38 24.22 27.68
CA ALA A 176 -23.33 24.70 26.79
C ALA A 176 -23.27 26.23 26.81
N ILE A 177 -24.38 26.87 26.41
CA ILE A 177 -24.49 28.33 26.34
C ILE A 177 -25.67 28.78 27.18
N ARG A 178 -25.43 29.68 28.13
CA ARG A 178 -26.47 30.25 28.98
C ARG A 178 -26.36 31.76 29.02
N LEU A 179 -27.33 32.46 28.45
CA LEU A 179 -27.39 33.91 28.40
C LEU A 179 -28.49 34.37 29.35
N ASN A 180 -28.17 34.63 30.62
CA ASN A 180 -29.16 34.84 31.67
C ASN A 180 -29.08 36.26 32.25
N ASN A 181 -29.86 37.21 31.72
CA ASN A 181 -29.91 38.57 32.23
C ASN A 181 -30.89 38.69 33.43
N SER A 182 -30.59 39.56 34.40
CA SER A 182 -31.39 39.71 35.63
C SER A 182 -32.57 40.69 35.49
N GLY A 183 -33.51 40.65 36.45
CA GLY A 183 -34.92 41.05 36.35
C GLY A 183 -35.31 42.49 35.96
N VAL A 184 -34.38 43.37 35.57
CA VAL A 184 -34.68 44.72 35.04
C VAL A 184 -33.90 45.10 33.77
N SER A 185 -32.97 44.29 33.28
CA SER A 185 -32.14 44.63 32.11
C SER A 185 -32.17 43.53 31.05
N TYR A 186 -32.06 43.93 29.78
CA TYR A 186 -31.99 43.04 28.62
C TYR A 186 -30.57 43.06 28.05
N GLY A 187 -30.05 41.89 27.66
CA GLY A 187 -28.84 41.83 26.86
C GLY A 187 -29.17 42.14 25.40
N ALA A 188 -28.71 43.29 24.90
CA ALA A 188 -28.96 43.69 23.52
C ALA A 188 -28.04 42.97 22.53
N ASP A 189 -28.54 42.68 21.33
CA ASP A 189 -27.81 42.20 20.15
C ASP A 189 -26.97 40.93 20.41
N MET A 190 -27.60 39.90 20.95
CA MET A 190 -26.91 38.64 21.28
C MET A 190 -26.95 37.69 20.09
N ILE A 191 -25.79 37.16 19.71
CA ILE A 191 -25.64 36.26 18.57
C ILE A 191 -25.06 34.92 19.04
N VAL A 192 -25.76 33.83 18.76
CA VAL A 192 -25.30 32.46 18.97
C VAL A 192 -25.39 31.73 17.65
N ARG A 193 -24.26 31.52 16.99
CA ARG A 193 -24.27 30.89 15.66
C ARG A 193 -23.13 29.94 15.38
N ASP A 194 -23.37 29.01 14.47
CA ASP A 194 -22.34 28.10 13.94
C ASP A 194 -21.69 27.23 15.05
N ASN A 195 -22.32 27.08 16.22
CA ASN A 195 -21.76 26.30 17.33
C ASN A 195 -22.16 24.83 17.24
N THR A 196 -21.25 23.94 17.64
CA THR A 196 -21.52 22.51 17.80
C THR A 196 -21.56 22.17 19.28
N ILE A 197 -22.69 21.69 19.78
CA ILE A 197 -22.95 21.34 21.17
C ILE A 197 -23.25 19.85 21.25
N THR A 198 -22.49 19.11 22.06
CA THR A 198 -22.65 17.66 22.19
C THR A 198 -22.54 17.22 23.64
N GLY A 199 -23.34 16.21 24.03
CA GLY A 199 -23.19 15.56 25.32
C GLY A 199 -23.64 16.39 26.53
N VAL A 200 -24.47 17.42 26.30
CA VAL A 200 -25.03 18.21 27.40
C VAL A 200 -26.10 17.43 28.17
N THR A 201 -26.24 17.74 29.45
CA THR A 201 -27.17 17.04 30.38
C THR A 201 -28.32 17.92 30.89
N ASN A 202 -28.40 19.19 30.53
CA ASN A 202 -29.52 20.10 30.80
C ASN A 202 -29.81 20.89 29.50
N ASP A 203 -29.88 22.21 29.46
CA ASP A 203 -30.12 22.94 28.21
C ASP A 203 -28.88 23.02 27.29
N GLY A 204 -29.10 22.93 25.98
CA GLY A 204 -28.06 23.23 24.99
C GLY A 204 -27.79 24.73 24.97
N ILE A 205 -28.79 25.51 24.58
CA ILE A 205 -28.78 26.97 24.59
C ILE A 205 -29.94 27.47 25.44
N LEU A 206 -29.64 28.20 26.50
CA LEU A 206 -30.65 28.85 27.35
C LEU A 206 -30.47 30.37 27.28
N VAL A 207 -31.48 31.09 26.80
CA VAL A 207 -31.50 32.56 26.77
C VAL A 207 -32.68 33.09 27.57
N LEU A 208 -32.37 33.93 28.56
CA LEU A 208 -33.33 34.61 29.41
C LEU A 208 -33.09 36.12 29.29
N ARG A 209 -34.13 36.85 28.82
CA ARG A 209 -34.14 38.32 28.74
C ARG A 209 -33.09 38.92 27.81
N ALA A 210 -33.21 38.66 26.51
CA ALA A 210 -32.44 39.32 25.45
C ALA A 210 -33.30 40.31 24.65
N ASP A 211 -32.65 41.31 24.05
CA ASP A 211 -33.22 42.31 23.14
C ASP A 211 -32.49 42.19 21.80
N GLY A 212 -33.17 41.69 20.76
CA GLY A 212 -32.51 41.37 19.48
C GLY A 212 -31.63 40.12 19.57
N LEU A 213 -32.26 38.94 19.59
CA LEU A 213 -31.59 37.64 19.71
C LEU A 213 -31.54 36.91 18.36
N ILE A 214 -30.34 36.48 17.97
CA ILE A 214 -30.11 35.60 16.83
C ILE A 214 -29.51 34.27 17.32
N VAL A 215 -30.21 33.17 17.05
CA VAL A 215 -29.76 31.80 17.28
C VAL A 215 -29.83 31.04 15.96
N GLU A 216 -28.69 30.87 15.28
CA GLU A 216 -28.70 30.26 13.94
C GLU A 216 -27.57 29.29 13.63
N ARG A 217 -27.79 28.31 12.76
CA ARG A 217 -26.75 27.36 12.31
C ARG A 217 -26.04 26.62 13.44
N ASN A 218 -26.70 26.43 14.59
CA ASN A 218 -26.15 25.63 15.68
C ASN A 218 -26.55 24.16 15.51
N THR A 219 -25.64 23.25 15.86
CA THR A 219 -25.89 21.80 15.91
C THR A 219 -25.83 21.35 17.36
N ILE A 220 -26.92 20.79 17.88
CA ILE A 220 -27.11 20.53 19.32
C ILE A 220 -27.53 19.08 19.53
N SER A 221 -26.83 18.38 20.42
CA SER A 221 -27.22 17.05 20.89
C SER A 221 -27.00 16.83 22.38
N SER A 222 -27.88 16.05 23.00
CA SER A 222 -27.81 15.66 24.42
C SER A 222 -27.36 14.21 24.59
N THR A 223 -26.86 13.87 25.79
CA THR A 223 -26.65 12.46 26.19
C THR A 223 -27.13 12.20 27.62
N GLY A 224 -27.75 11.05 27.87
CA GLY A 224 -28.07 10.57 29.21
C GLY A 224 -29.57 10.49 29.53
N VAL A 225 -29.88 10.39 30.83
CA VAL A 225 -31.22 10.08 31.39
C VAL A 225 -31.80 11.22 32.21
N ASN A 226 -31.28 12.46 32.09
CA ASN A 226 -31.77 13.55 32.93
C ASN A 226 -33.25 13.84 32.65
N THR A 227 -34.10 13.55 33.64
CA THR A 227 -35.56 13.70 33.61
C THR A 227 -36.05 15.00 34.27
N ALA A 228 -35.15 15.91 34.66
CA ALA A 228 -35.55 17.18 35.24
C ALA A 228 -36.48 17.94 34.29
N THR A 229 -37.54 18.52 34.86
CA THR A 229 -38.52 19.33 34.13
C THR A 229 -37.83 20.60 33.61
N TYR A 230 -38.10 20.99 32.36
CA TYR A 230 -37.59 22.20 31.69
C TYR A 230 -36.12 22.17 31.21
N ASN A 231 -35.63 21.03 30.73
CA ASN A 231 -34.36 20.97 29.99
C ASN A 231 -34.63 20.89 28.49
N ASP A 232 -34.10 21.86 27.73
CA ASP A 232 -34.46 22.08 26.33
C ASP A 232 -33.23 22.17 25.42
N GLY A 233 -33.39 21.75 24.16
CA GLY A 233 -32.31 21.93 23.18
C GLY A 233 -31.96 23.40 23.00
N ILE A 234 -33.00 24.21 22.72
CA ILE A 234 -32.95 25.67 22.70
C ILE A 234 -34.11 26.19 23.53
N SER A 235 -33.82 26.99 24.55
CA SER A 235 -34.80 27.64 25.41
C SER A 235 -34.65 29.16 25.34
N VAL A 236 -35.69 29.87 24.91
CA VAL A 236 -35.73 31.33 24.83
C VAL A 236 -36.90 31.84 25.64
N ARG A 237 -36.63 32.59 26.72
CA ARG A 237 -37.69 33.09 27.60
C ARG A 237 -37.55 34.57 27.91
N ASN A 238 -38.68 35.27 28.04
CA ASN A 238 -38.74 36.68 28.45
C ASN A 238 -37.92 37.63 27.56
N CYS A 239 -37.78 37.37 26.27
CA CYS A 239 -37.02 38.20 25.34
C CYS A 239 -37.90 39.27 24.68
N ILE A 240 -37.31 40.30 24.10
CA ILE A 240 -38.03 41.39 23.40
C ILE A 240 -37.43 41.68 22.03
N ASN A 241 -38.22 42.39 21.22
CA ASN A 241 -37.84 42.88 19.90
C ASN A 241 -37.51 41.75 18.90
N GLU A 242 -36.40 41.83 18.16
CA GLU A 242 -36.06 40.83 17.16
C GLU A 242 -35.74 39.47 17.81
N LEU A 243 -36.31 38.40 17.26
CA LEU A 243 -35.98 37.01 17.61
C LEU A 243 -35.88 36.21 16.31
N LEU A 244 -34.70 35.64 16.04
CA LEU A 244 -34.46 34.72 14.94
C LEU A 244 -33.89 33.41 15.49
N ILE A 245 -34.65 32.32 15.35
CA ILE A 245 -34.19 30.95 15.58
C ILE A 245 -34.20 30.25 14.23
N SER A 246 -33.05 30.23 13.55
CA SER A 246 -33.00 29.83 12.13
C SER A 246 -31.93 28.80 11.82
N ARG A 247 -32.24 27.78 11.01
CA ARG A 247 -31.23 26.81 10.53
C ARG A 247 -30.50 26.07 11.66
N ASN A 248 -31.15 25.77 12.78
CA ASN A 248 -30.54 24.95 13.83
C ASN A 248 -30.85 23.47 13.60
N THR A 249 -29.91 22.59 13.97
CA THR A 249 -30.14 21.14 14.09
C THR A 249 -30.14 20.77 15.55
N VAL A 250 -31.20 20.12 16.02
CA VAL A 250 -31.36 19.72 17.42
C VAL A 250 -31.77 18.26 17.47
N ASP A 251 -30.93 17.39 18.03
CA ASP A 251 -31.27 16.00 18.39
C ASP A 251 -31.32 15.86 19.91
N TRP A 252 -32.53 15.83 20.45
CA TRP A 252 -32.77 15.96 21.88
C TRP A 252 -33.34 14.68 22.49
N SER A 253 -32.68 14.14 23.49
CA SER A 253 -33.02 12.85 24.11
C SER A 253 -33.36 12.95 25.60
N ILE A 254 -33.35 14.16 26.17
CA ILE A 254 -33.59 14.41 27.60
C ILE A 254 -34.67 15.49 27.80
N GLY A 255 -35.21 15.63 29.01
CA GLY A 255 -36.06 16.76 29.37
C GLY A 255 -37.36 16.92 28.57
N SER A 256 -37.72 18.18 28.28
CA SER A 256 -39.08 18.59 27.92
C SER A 256 -39.22 18.94 26.43
N TRP A 257 -38.52 19.97 25.92
CA TRP A 257 -38.71 20.46 24.55
C TRP A 257 -37.44 20.42 23.69
N GLY A 258 -37.59 20.25 22.37
CA GLY A 258 -36.47 20.45 21.44
C GLY A 258 -36.14 21.93 21.32
N ILE A 259 -37.14 22.74 20.96
CA ILE A 259 -37.10 24.20 20.99
C ILE A 259 -38.28 24.71 21.82
N TYR A 260 -38.01 25.63 22.74
CA TYR A 260 -38.99 26.24 23.63
C TYR A 260 -38.87 27.77 23.59
N VAL A 261 -39.95 28.46 23.23
CA VAL A 261 -40.05 29.92 23.22
C VAL A 261 -41.21 30.35 24.10
N ASP A 262 -40.95 31.18 25.11
CA ASP A 262 -41.98 31.67 26.03
C ASP A 262 -41.81 33.15 26.40
N GLN A 263 -42.92 33.85 26.61
CA GLN A 263 -42.98 35.23 27.07
C GLN A 263 -42.16 36.21 26.22
N HIS A 264 -42.08 36.00 24.90
CA HIS A 264 -41.40 36.92 24.02
C HIS A 264 -42.32 38.06 23.57
N THR A 265 -41.85 39.31 23.68
CA THR A 265 -42.60 40.52 23.29
C THR A 265 -41.95 41.17 22.06
N PRO A 266 -42.49 40.94 20.85
CA PRO A 266 -41.87 41.44 19.62
C PRO A 266 -42.05 42.95 19.43
N THR A 267 -41.19 43.55 18.60
CA THR A 267 -41.39 44.90 18.09
C THR A 267 -42.54 44.89 17.07
N PRO A 268 -43.45 45.88 17.06
CA PRO A 268 -44.44 46.01 15.99
C PRO A 268 -43.78 46.00 14.61
N GLY A 269 -44.16 45.05 13.75
CA GLY A 269 -43.61 44.88 12.40
C GLY A 269 -42.38 43.98 12.29
N SER A 270 -41.87 43.42 13.39
CA SER A 270 -40.76 42.43 13.40
C SER A 270 -41.20 41.19 14.18
N PRO A 271 -41.86 40.22 13.52
CA PRO A 271 -42.36 39.03 14.19
C PRO A 271 -41.20 38.13 14.67
N PRO A 272 -41.38 37.34 15.75
CA PRO A 272 -40.44 36.29 16.12
C PRO A 272 -40.41 35.23 15.03
N LEU A 273 -39.23 34.95 14.48
CA LEU A 273 -39.02 33.99 13.39
C LEU A 273 -38.41 32.69 13.92
N ILE A 274 -39.13 31.58 13.79
CA ILE A 274 -38.62 30.23 14.03
C ILE A 274 -38.68 29.47 12.70
N GLU A 275 -37.55 29.36 12.01
CA GLU A 275 -37.52 28.89 10.62
C GLU A 275 -36.36 27.96 10.24
N ASN A 276 -36.55 27.10 9.24
CA ASN A 276 -35.50 26.22 8.70
C ASN A 276 -34.82 25.33 9.76
N ASN A 277 -35.46 25.04 10.89
CA ASN A 277 -34.86 24.19 11.93
C ASN A 277 -35.17 22.72 11.68
N MET A 278 -34.17 21.85 11.84
CA MET A 278 -34.33 20.40 11.89
C MET A 278 -34.29 19.95 13.34
N VAL A 279 -35.42 19.55 13.89
CA VAL A 279 -35.56 19.25 15.32
C VAL A 279 -36.10 17.85 15.48
N ARG A 280 -35.33 17.01 16.15
CA ARG A 280 -35.68 15.64 16.49
C ARG A 280 -35.70 15.49 18.01
N VAL A 281 -36.76 14.90 18.54
CA VAL A 281 -36.84 14.52 19.96
C VAL A 281 -37.04 13.01 20.08
N THR A 282 -36.13 12.37 20.80
CA THR A 282 -36.04 10.90 20.94
C THR A 282 -36.23 10.39 22.36
N GLY A 283 -36.27 11.27 23.35
CA GLY A 283 -36.39 10.90 24.76
C GLY A 283 -36.96 11.99 25.66
N GLY A 284 -37.07 11.67 26.96
CA GLY A 284 -37.67 12.52 27.99
C GLY A 284 -39.00 11.99 28.51
N THR A 285 -39.19 12.05 29.83
CA THR A 285 -40.38 11.53 30.53
C THR A 285 -41.39 12.61 30.91
N THR A 286 -41.05 13.89 30.69
CA THR A 286 -41.91 15.03 30.99
C THR A 286 -42.71 15.42 29.77
N ALA A 287 -43.98 15.82 29.98
CA ALA A 287 -44.84 16.36 28.93
C ALA A 287 -44.15 17.55 28.23
N GLY A 288 -44.07 17.50 26.90
CA GLY A 288 -43.42 18.51 26.08
C GLY A 288 -43.61 18.23 24.59
N ALA A 289 -43.10 19.12 23.75
CA ALA A 289 -43.21 19.04 22.29
C ALA A 289 -41.84 19.19 21.62
N VAL A 290 -41.74 18.82 20.34
CA VAL A 290 -40.52 19.04 19.54
C VAL A 290 -40.22 20.54 19.43
N LEU A 291 -41.22 21.33 19.06
CA LEU A 291 -41.19 22.80 19.09
C LEU A 291 -42.39 23.32 19.88
N SER A 292 -42.15 24.26 20.80
CA SER A 292 -43.20 24.85 21.61
C SER A 292 -43.07 26.37 21.68
N VAL A 293 -44.20 27.06 21.46
CA VAL A 293 -44.32 28.52 21.50
C VAL A 293 -45.47 28.92 22.43
N LEU A 294 -45.11 29.58 23.52
CA LEU A 294 -46.03 29.99 24.58
C LEU A 294 -46.01 31.51 24.76
N THR A 295 -47.18 32.07 25.04
CA THR A 295 -47.37 33.50 25.40
C THR A 295 -46.62 34.51 24.49
N THR A 296 -46.44 34.15 23.21
CA THR A 296 -45.63 34.87 22.23
C THR A 296 -46.48 35.18 21.01
N ASN A 297 -47.00 36.41 20.95
CA ASN A 297 -47.90 36.83 19.88
C ASN A 297 -47.14 37.11 18.58
N ASN A 298 -47.81 36.96 17.43
CA ASN A 298 -47.29 37.22 16.09
C ASN A 298 -46.09 36.35 15.68
N ALA A 299 -45.88 35.20 16.32
CA ALA A 299 -44.82 34.27 15.95
C ALA A 299 -45.02 33.71 14.53
N VAL A 300 -43.92 33.59 13.78
CA VAL A 300 -43.88 32.95 12.46
C VAL A 300 -43.03 31.70 12.58
N ILE A 301 -43.67 30.56 12.38
CA ILE A 301 -43.10 29.22 12.44
C ILE A 301 -43.15 28.63 11.04
N ARG A 302 -42.02 28.50 10.36
CA ARG A 302 -42.04 28.05 8.97
C ARG A 302 -40.87 27.22 8.53
N HIS A 303 -41.07 26.36 7.53
CA HIS A 303 -39.99 25.54 6.97
C HIS A 303 -39.22 24.77 8.03
N ASN A 304 -39.85 24.34 9.14
CA ASN A 304 -39.19 23.51 10.13
C ASN A 304 -39.48 22.03 9.82
N SER A 305 -38.49 21.16 10.02
CA SER A 305 -38.67 19.69 9.99
C SER A 305 -38.65 19.17 11.42
N LEU A 306 -39.82 18.77 11.93
CA LEU A 306 -40.02 18.40 13.33
C LEU A 306 -40.36 16.90 13.43
N ARG A 307 -39.55 16.15 14.17
CA ARG A 307 -39.77 14.71 14.38
C ARG A 307 -39.76 14.32 15.86
N SER A 308 -40.75 13.56 16.29
CA SER A 308 -40.78 12.87 17.58
C SER A 308 -40.82 11.36 17.40
N THR A 309 -40.01 10.62 18.16
CA THR A 309 -40.10 9.13 18.22
C THR A 309 -40.74 8.64 19.52
N ILE A 310 -41.26 9.54 20.34
CA ILE A 310 -41.90 9.25 21.63
C ILE A 310 -43.28 9.90 21.68
N ASN A 311 -43.99 9.75 22.81
CA ASN A 311 -45.27 10.41 23.08
C ASN A 311 -45.05 11.91 23.32
N LYS A 312 -44.66 12.62 22.27
CA LYS A 312 -44.53 14.08 22.24
C LYS A 312 -45.10 14.62 20.94
N ASN A 313 -45.93 15.65 21.07
CA ASN A 313 -46.42 16.46 19.97
C ASN A 313 -45.27 17.14 19.22
N THR A 314 -45.44 17.37 17.92
CA THR A 314 -44.40 18.03 17.13
C THR A 314 -44.43 19.55 17.32
N LEU A 315 -45.62 20.15 17.34
CA LEU A 315 -45.78 21.58 17.55
C LEU A 315 -46.82 21.84 18.64
N GLN A 316 -46.41 22.61 19.64
CA GLN A 316 -47.26 23.11 20.71
C GLN A 316 -47.34 24.64 20.63
N VAL A 317 -48.56 25.20 20.59
CA VAL A 317 -48.79 26.64 20.59
C VAL A 317 -49.84 26.99 21.63
N GLN A 318 -49.48 27.79 22.63
CA GLN A 318 -50.38 28.09 23.75
C GLN A 318 -50.39 29.58 24.10
N PHE A 319 -51.59 30.12 24.34
CA PHE A 319 -51.81 31.51 24.76
C PHE A 319 -51.18 32.54 23.82
N CYS A 320 -51.12 32.22 22.53
CA CYS A 320 -50.55 33.07 21.48
C CYS A 320 -51.65 33.58 20.57
N THR A 321 -51.49 34.78 20.01
CA THR A 321 -52.40 35.34 19.02
C THR A 321 -51.66 35.70 17.73
N ASN A 322 -52.36 35.59 16.60
CA ASN A 322 -51.85 35.92 15.25
C ASN A 322 -50.62 35.11 14.81
N VAL A 323 -50.59 33.81 15.13
CA VAL A 323 -49.47 32.93 14.74
C VAL A 323 -49.58 32.53 13.26
N VAL A 324 -48.44 32.49 12.57
CA VAL A 324 -48.29 31.89 11.24
C VAL A 324 -47.52 30.59 11.40
N ALA A 325 -48.08 29.48 10.92
CA ALA A 325 -47.44 28.16 10.92
C ALA A 325 -47.51 27.53 9.53
N GLU A 326 -46.54 27.77 8.66
CA GLU A 326 -46.60 27.36 7.25
C GLU A 326 -45.34 26.66 6.75
N GLY A 327 -45.47 25.73 5.81
CA GLY A 327 -44.31 25.09 5.20
C GLY A 327 -43.56 24.16 6.16
N ASN A 328 -44.15 23.70 7.28
CA ASN A 328 -43.48 22.84 8.25
C ASN A 328 -43.79 21.35 8.00
N ILE A 329 -42.87 20.47 8.39
CA ILE A 329 -43.10 19.03 8.46
C ILE A 329 -43.24 18.63 9.93
N HIS A 330 -44.31 17.91 10.22
CA HIS A 330 -44.68 17.37 11.51
C HIS A 330 -44.75 15.85 11.41
N GLN A 331 -43.80 15.15 12.03
CA GLN A 331 -43.84 13.69 12.12
C GLN A 331 -43.74 13.22 13.58
N THR A 332 -44.71 12.46 14.05
CA THR A 332 -44.67 11.83 15.39
C THR A 332 -45.17 10.39 15.33
N MET A 333 -44.58 9.51 16.13
CA MET A 333 -44.89 8.07 16.10
C MET A 333 -45.78 7.62 17.26
N ALA A 334 -46.22 8.52 18.14
CA ALA A 334 -47.00 8.12 19.31
C ALA A 334 -47.94 9.18 19.92
N GLU A 335 -47.97 10.40 19.38
CA GLU A 335 -48.89 11.47 19.83
C GLU A 335 -49.54 12.19 18.64
N GLU A 336 -50.43 13.16 18.89
CA GLU A 336 -50.92 14.05 17.84
C GLU A 336 -49.80 14.95 17.28
N CYS A 337 -49.93 15.45 16.04
CA CYS A 337 -48.93 16.38 15.50
C CYS A 337 -48.97 17.73 16.23
N LEU A 338 -50.17 18.23 16.53
CA LEU A 338 -50.42 19.59 17.00
C LEU A 338 -51.11 19.63 18.36
N MET A 339 -50.63 20.50 19.25
CA MET A 339 -51.27 20.81 20.53
C MET A 339 -51.49 22.30 20.69
N LEU A 340 -52.76 22.71 20.68
CA LEU A 340 -53.16 24.10 20.63
C LEU A 340 -53.99 24.47 21.85
N GLN A 341 -53.63 25.52 22.58
CA GLN A 341 -54.40 25.99 23.74
C GLN A 341 -54.57 27.50 23.73
N SER A 342 -55.81 27.99 23.61
CA SER A 342 -56.07 29.46 23.55
C SER A 342 -55.19 30.18 22.52
N ALA A 343 -54.94 29.52 21.38
CA ALA A 343 -54.10 30.03 20.31
C ALA A 343 -54.95 30.51 19.12
N THR A 344 -54.58 31.63 18.49
CA THR A 344 -55.16 32.06 17.21
C THR A 344 -54.12 32.10 16.12
N PHE A 345 -54.51 31.64 14.93
CA PHE A 345 -53.66 31.59 13.75
C PHE A 345 -54.18 32.54 12.70
N THR A 346 -53.29 33.33 12.12
CA THR A 346 -53.53 34.04 10.85
C THR A 346 -53.43 33.06 9.69
N SER A 347 -52.53 32.08 9.79
CA SER A 347 -52.41 30.95 8.85
C SER A 347 -51.80 29.73 9.52
N ILE A 348 -52.29 28.54 9.19
CA ILE A 348 -51.69 27.24 9.53
C ILE A 348 -51.84 26.29 8.34
N ASP A 349 -51.18 26.60 7.23
CA ASP A 349 -51.40 25.96 5.92
C ASP A 349 -50.09 25.52 5.25
N ARG A 350 -50.16 24.62 4.26
CA ARG A 350 -48.99 24.08 3.52
C ARG A 350 -47.95 23.41 4.42
N ASN A 351 -48.42 22.62 5.38
CA ASN A 351 -47.63 21.76 6.23
C ASN A 351 -47.79 20.29 5.81
N ILE A 352 -46.85 19.44 6.21
CA ILE A 352 -47.03 17.98 6.17
C ILE A 352 -47.23 17.47 7.59
N TYR A 353 -48.23 16.61 7.76
CA TYR A 353 -48.52 15.94 9.01
C TYR A 353 -48.44 14.43 8.83
N HIS A 354 -47.76 13.77 9.77
CA HIS A 354 -47.70 12.33 9.85
C HIS A 354 -47.68 11.90 11.31
N CYS A 355 -48.82 11.44 11.83
CA CYS A 355 -48.93 10.84 13.15
C CYS A 355 -49.55 9.45 13.08
N THR A 356 -49.18 8.60 14.03
CA THR A 356 -49.77 7.26 14.19
C THR A 356 -51.05 7.25 15.02
N GLN A 357 -51.33 8.33 15.77
CA GLN A 357 -52.60 8.51 16.46
C GLN A 357 -53.75 8.77 15.48
N ALA A 358 -54.97 8.40 15.89
CA ALA A 358 -56.17 8.59 15.09
C ALA A 358 -56.49 10.08 14.85
N ASP A 359 -56.16 10.93 15.82
CA ASP A 359 -56.32 12.36 15.77
C ASP A 359 -54.97 13.02 15.45
N MET A 360 -54.99 14.05 14.60
CA MET A 360 -53.78 14.76 14.20
C MET A 360 -53.49 15.98 15.07
N ALA A 361 -54.52 16.52 15.71
CA ALA A 361 -54.47 17.79 16.41
C ALA A 361 -55.40 17.77 17.62
N MET A 362 -54.92 18.33 18.72
CA MET A 362 -55.69 18.62 19.92
C MET A 362 -55.82 20.13 20.11
N GLN A 363 -57.06 20.61 20.26
CA GLN A 363 -57.37 21.93 20.77
C GLN A 363 -57.88 21.82 22.22
N ALA A 364 -57.01 22.16 23.16
CA ALA A 364 -57.29 22.10 24.59
C ALA A 364 -58.39 23.10 24.99
N PRO A 365 -59.30 22.74 25.93
CA PRO A 365 -59.09 21.69 26.93
C PRO A 365 -59.47 20.25 26.54
N SER A 366 -60.13 19.95 25.42
CA SER A 366 -60.54 18.54 25.13
C SER A 366 -60.94 18.20 23.68
N THR A 367 -60.80 19.09 22.70
CA THR A 367 -61.31 18.82 21.34
C THR A 367 -60.21 18.21 20.47
N TYR A 368 -60.40 16.98 20.03
CA TYR A 368 -59.49 16.30 19.11
C TYR A 368 -60.06 16.30 17.69
N TYR A 369 -59.18 16.47 16.71
CA TYR A 369 -59.54 16.53 15.30
C TYR A 369 -58.81 15.42 14.53
N THR A 370 -59.60 14.54 13.90
CA THR A 370 -59.12 13.71 12.81
C THR A 370 -58.70 14.59 11.62
N TRP A 371 -57.92 14.04 10.68
CA TRP A 371 -57.53 14.79 9.48
C TRP A 371 -58.70 15.45 8.75
N SER A 372 -59.78 14.71 8.52
CA SER A 372 -60.96 15.22 7.82
C SER A 372 -61.68 16.32 8.61
N ALA A 373 -61.75 16.20 9.94
CA ALA A 373 -62.34 17.22 10.80
C ALA A 373 -61.47 18.49 10.88
N TRP A 374 -60.15 18.32 10.89
CA TRP A 374 -59.19 19.43 10.88
C TRP A 374 -59.24 20.22 9.57
N GLN A 375 -59.28 19.53 8.41
CA GLN A 375 -59.44 20.20 7.12
C GLN A 375 -60.77 20.95 7.03
N ALA A 376 -61.86 20.36 7.53
CA ALA A 376 -63.18 21.01 7.56
C ALA A 376 -63.22 22.27 8.44
N PHE A 377 -62.27 22.42 9.38
CA PHE A 377 -62.11 23.61 10.22
C PHE A 377 -61.64 24.85 9.43
N GLY A 378 -61.26 24.69 8.15
CA GLY A 378 -61.05 25.79 7.21
C GLY A 378 -59.74 26.56 7.41
N ARG A 379 -58.76 25.95 8.08
CA ARG A 379 -57.49 26.58 8.45
C ARG A 379 -56.27 25.99 7.73
N ASP A 380 -56.46 24.93 6.95
CA ASP A 380 -55.36 24.04 6.52
C ASP A 380 -55.63 23.33 5.17
N ALA A 381 -55.98 24.11 4.15
CA ALA A 381 -56.55 23.58 2.90
C ALA A 381 -55.51 22.95 1.93
N ASN A 382 -54.25 23.37 2.02
CA ASN A 382 -53.15 22.96 1.14
C ASN A 382 -52.12 22.07 1.84
N SER A 383 -52.36 21.67 3.09
CA SER A 383 -51.54 20.68 3.77
C SER A 383 -51.83 19.25 3.35
N LEU A 384 -50.90 18.36 3.67
CA LEU A 384 -51.00 16.93 3.40
C LEU A 384 -50.86 16.10 4.68
N PHE A 385 -51.65 15.03 4.80
CA PHE A 385 -51.46 14.01 5.82
C PHE A 385 -50.81 12.78 5.19
N THR A 386 -49.48 12.70 5.24
CA THR A 386 -48.67 11.69 4.53
C THR A 386 -47.27 11.60 5.14
N ASP A 387 -46.59 10.47 4.95
CA ASP A 387 -45.18 10.35 5.34
C ASP A 387 -44.32 11.34 4.54
N PRO A 388 -43.51 12.20 5.21
CA PRO A 388 -42.59 13.12 4.52
C PRO A 388 -41.45 12.43 3.77
N LEU A 389 -41.20 11.12 3.98
CA LEU A 389 -40.09 10.37 3.37
C LEU A 389 -38.71 10.98 3.70
N PHE A 390 -38.40 11.07 4.99
CA PHE A 390 -37.07 11.47 5.45
C PHE A 390 -36.00 10.41 5.15
N VAL A 391 -34.75 10.83 4.89
CA VAL A 391 -33.59 9.95 4.60
C VAL A 391 -33.47 8.83 5.63
N SER A 392 -33.63 9.13 6.92
CA SER A 392 -33.72 8.10 7.96
C SER A 392 -34.46 8.60 9.20
N ALA A 393 -34.53 7.77 10.25
CA ALA A 393 -35.09 8.19 11.54
C ALA A 393 -34.23 9.25 12.26
N THR A 394 -32.95 9.35 11.92
CA THR A 394 -31.96 10.27 12.51
C THR A 394 -31.67 11.47 11.60
N ASP A 395 -31.99 11.35 10.32
CA ASP A 395 -31.71 12.34 9.29
C ASP A 395 -33.01 12.83 8.65
N LEU A 396 -33.35 14.10 8.91
CA LEU A 396 -34.61 14.74 8.49
C LEU A 396 -34.52 15.44 7.12
N HIS A 397 -33.49 15.18 6.32
CA HIS A 397 -33.48 15.57 4.91
C HIS A 397 -34.51 14.75 4.12
N LEU A 398 -35.02 15.32 3.04
CA LEU A 398 -36.04 14.71 2.19
C LEU A 398 -35.42 13.73 1.18
N GLN A 399 -36.05 12.57 1.00
CA GLN A 399 -35.71 11.62 -0.07
C GLN A 399 -36.39 11.98 -1.40
N ALA A 400 -35.91 11.34 -2.47
CA ALA A 400 -36.59 11.37 -3.77
C ALA A 400 -38.04 10.86 -3.67
N GLY A 401 -38.96 11.59 -4.31
CA GLY A 401 -40.40 11.26 -4.28
C GLY A 401 -41.13 11.72 -3.02
N SER A 402 -40.46 12.47 -2.13
CA SER A 402 -41.12 13.08 -0.98
C SER A 402 -42.33 13.92 -1.41
N PRO A 403 -43.47 13.79 -0.72
CA PRO A 403 -44.64 14.63 -0.98
C PRO A 403 -44.45 16.08 -0.52
N ALA A 404 -43.33 16.43 0.13
CA ALA A 404 -43.00 17.78 0.56
C ALA A 404 -42.51 18.69 -0.59
N ILE A 405 -42.15 18.10 -1.72
CA ILE A 405 -41.43 18.78 -2.81
C ILE A 405 -42.33 19.81 -3.49
N SER A 406 -41.85 21.04 -3.63
CA SER A 406 -42.49 22.15 -4.38
C SER A 406 -43.88 22.57 -3.91
N LEU A 407 -44.17 22.44 -2.61
CA LEU A 407 -45.51 22.71 -2.04
C LEU A 407 -45.56 23.81 -0.99
N ALA A 408 -44.42 24.39 -0.60
CA ALA A 408 -44.41 25.43 0.42
C ALA A 408 -44.86 26.80 -0.12
N PRO A 409 -45.17 27.78 0.75
CA PRO A 409 -45.59 29.12 0.31
C PRO A 409 -44.53 29.80 -0.58
N SER A 410 -44.98 30.46 -1.65
CA SER A 410 -44.14 31.23 -2.59
C SER A 410 -44.62 32.69 -2.69
N PRO A 411 -43.71 33.69 -2.76
CA PRO A 411 -42.25 33.57 -2.83
C PRO A 411 -41.62 33.11 -1.51
N ALA A 412 -40.50 32.38 -1.60
CA ALA A 412 -39.70 32.04 -0.44
C ALA A 412 -39.28 33.32 0.27
N VAL A 413 -39.63 33.43 1.55
CA VAL A 413 -39.19 34.56 2.38
C VAL A 413 -37.80 34.27 2.97
N THR A 414 -37.40 32.99 3.01
CA THR A 414 -36.06 32.52 3.35
C THR A 414 -35.27 32.20 2.08
N PRO A 415 -34.14 32.89 1.79
CA PRO A 415 -33.42 32.75 0.52
C PRO A 415 -32.57 31.48 0.42
N VAL A 416 -32.33 30.83 1.56
CA VAL A 416 -31.63 29.54 1.65
C VAL A 416 -32.29 28.66 2.69
N ASP A 417 -32.14 27.34 2.57
CA ASP A 417 -32.62 26.33 3.50
C ASP A 417 -31.69 26.12 4.72
N ARG A 418 -31.87 25.03 5.46
CA ARG A 418 -31.02 24.63 6.60
C ARG A 418 -29.55 24.43 6.22
N ASP A 419 -29.29 23.89 5.04
CA ASP A 419 -27.96 23.47 4.61
C ASP A 419 -27.25 24.56 3.80
N GLY A 420 -27.94 25.69 3.56
CA GLY A 420 -27.43 26.82 2.80
C GLY A 420 -27.76 26.74 1.31
N THR A 421 -28.53 25.74 0.88
CA THR A 421 -29.04 25.59 -0.49
C THR A 421 -29.99 26.74 -0.80
N ALA A 422 -29.87 27.34 -1.99
CA ALA A 422 -30.77 28.39 -2.44
C ALA A 422 -32.23 27.92 -2.42
N ARG A 423 -33.15 28.79 -2.01
CA ARG A 423 -34.58 28.48 -1.90
C ARG A 423 -35.39 29.54 -2.67
N PRO A 424 -36.27 29.16 -3.61
CA PRO A 424 -36.48 27.80 -4.11
C PRO A 424 -35.31 27.27 -4.96
N MET A 425 -35.18 25.95 -5.10
CA MET A 425 -34.22 25.35 -6.03
C MET A 425 -34.92 24.50 -7.10
N PRO A 426 -34.78 24.81 -8.41
CA PRO A 426 -34.04 25.91 -8.99
C PRO A 426 -34.69 27.26 -8.71
N VAL A 427 -33.89 28.32 -8.74
CA VAL A 427 -34.36 29.70 -8.50
C VAL A 427 -35.51 30.03 -9.47
N GLY A 428 -36.67 30.37 -8.90
CA GLY A 428 -37.90 30.68 -9.64
C GLY A 428 -39.00 29.61 -9.57
N SER A 429 -38.74 28.46 -8.93
CA SER A 429 -39.77 27.43 -8.67
C SER A 429 -40.54 27.66 -7.35
N THR A 430 -41.31 26.67 -6.89
CA THR A 430 -41.97 26.70 -5.57
C THR A 430 -41.08 26.00 -4.54
N PRO A 431 -40.91 26.53 -3.31
CA PRO A 431 -40.05 25.90 -2.32
C PRO A 431 -40.61 24.58 -1.77
N ASP A 432 -39.74 23.76 -1.18
CA ASP A 432 -40.10 22.53 -0.48
C ASP A 432 -40.67 22.81 0.93
N ILE A 433 -41.62 21.99 1.37
CA ILE A 433 -42.08 21.99 2.76
C ILE A 433 -40.97 21.40 3.62
N GLY A 434 -40.71 22.00 4.79
CA GLY A 434 -39.67 21.58 5.73
C GLY A 434 -38.36 22.35 5.60
N ALA A 435 -37.38 21.95 6.41
CA ALA A 435 -36.12 22.68 6.58
C ALA A 435 -35.09 22.45 5.49
N HIS A 436 -35.26 21.41 4.68
CA HIS A 436 -34.40 21.06 3.56
C HIS A 436 -35.08 21.43 2.24
N GLU A 437 -34.35 22.10 1.37
CA GLU A 437 -34.74 22.37 -0.02
C GLU A 437 -34.02 21.39 -0.92
N ARG A 438 -34.76 20.44 -1.49
CA ARG A 438 -34.22 19.55 -2.51
C ARG A 438 -34.15 20.30 -3.84
N PRO A 439 -33.06 20.18 -4.61
CA PRO A 439 -33.05 20.69 -5.98
C PRO A 439 -34.15 20.03 -6.83
N GLU A 440 -35.15 20.78 -7.32
CA GLU A 440 -36.13 20.23 -8.28
C GLU A 440 -35.37 19.72 -9.50
N GLY A 441 -35.76 18.53 -9.97
CA GLY A 441 -35.09 17.88 -11.09
C GLY A 441 -33.94 16.96 -10.69
N CYS A 442 -33.78 16.60 -9.40
CA CYS A 442 -32.94 15.44 -9.06
C CYS A 442 -33.54 14.14 -9.62
N THR A 443 -33.24 13.88 -10.89
CA THR A 443 -33.46 12.66 -11.66
C THR A 443 -32.28 11.70 -11.51
N GLY A 444 -31.57 11.77 -10.37
CA GLY A 444 -30.31 11.07 -10.10
C GLY A 444 -29.06 11.86 -10.48
N MET A 445 -27.99 11.70 -9.70
CA MET A 445 -26.68 12.27 -9.94
C MET A 445 -25.88 11.43 -10.94
N SER A 446 -25.17 12.12 -11.83
CA SER A 446 -24.21 11.53 -12.77
C SER A 446 -23.25 12.60 -13.27
N GLY A 447 -22.01 12.22 -13.55
CA GLY A 447 -20.99 13.12 -14.09
C GLY A 447 -19.96 13.57 -13.05
N THR A 448 -19.30 14.69 -13.33
CA THR A 448 -18.21 15.21 -12.50
C THR A 448 -18.64 16.51 -11.81
N TYR A 449 -18.33 16.62 -10.53
CA TYR A 449 -18.61 17.76 -9.67
C TYR A 449 -17.34 18.20 -8.95
N ILE A 450 -17.26 19.45 -8.51
CA ILE A 450 -16.12 20.04 -7.81
C ILE A 450 -16.49 20.27 -6.34
N ILE A 451 -15.61 19.84 -5.43
CA ILE A 451 -15.70 20.14 -4.00
C ILE A 451 -14.61 21.14 -3.63
N GLY A 452 -14.96 22.30 -3.06
CA GLY A 452 -13.97 23.25 -2.58
C GLY A 452 -14.50 24.64 -2.27
N PRO A 453 -13.63 25.53 -1.77
CA PRO A 453 -14.03 26.88 -1.38
C PRO A 453 -14.18 27.83 -2.57
N SER A 454 -13.80 27.45 -3.79
CA SER A 454 -13.90 28.34 -4.94
C SER A 454 -15.35 28.60 -5.35
N VAL A 455 -15.58 29.74 -6.01
CA VAL A 455 -16.90 30.07 -6.59
C VAL A 455 -17.30 29.13 -7.74
N ALA A 456 -16.36 28.32 -8.24
CA ALA A 456 -16.60 27.33 -9.28
C ALA A 456 -16.91 25.94 -8.71
N ALA A 457 -16.80 25.76 -7.39
CA ALA A 457 -17.14 24.51 -6.74
C ALA A 457 -18.65 24.28 -6.73
N ASP A 458 -19.07 23.07 -7.07
CA ASP A 458 -20.47 22.63 -6.98
C ASP A 458 -20.89 22.43 -5.52
N TYR A 459 -19.94 21.99 -4.68
CA TYR A 459 -20.13 21.78 -3.25
C TYR A 459 -19.02 22.43 -2.45
N VAL A 460 -19.38 23.14 -1.38
CA VAL A 460 -18.38 23.83 -0.54
C VAL A 460 -17.59 22.87 0.36
N SER A 461 -18.06 21.62 0.55
CA SER A 461 -17.47 20.67 1.50
C SER A 461 -17.84 19.21 1.17
N PHE A 462 -17.14 18.24 1.79
CA PHE A 462 -17.48 16.82 1.63
C PHE A 462 -18.87 16.51 2.16
N THR A 463 -19.25 17.11 3.29
CA THR A 463 -20.59 16.95 3.87
C THR A 463 -21.70 17.33 2.88
N HIS A 464 -21.56 18.45 2.18
CA HIS A 464 -22.55 18.88 1.18
C HIS A 464 -22.64 17.92 -0.02
N ALA A 465 -21.49 17.43 -0.50
CA ALA A 465 -21.47 16.44 -1.57
C ALA A 465 -22.14 15.12 -1.15
N VAL A 466 -21.91 14.67 0.09
CA VAL A 466 -22.53 13.46 0.65
C VAL A 466 -24.04 13.64 0.77
N LEU A 467 -24.51 14.78 1.29
CA LEU A 467 -25.94 15.10 1.38
C LEU A 467 -26.62 15.09 0.00
N ALA A 468 -25.95 15.63 -1.02
CA ALA A 468 -26.48 15.64 -2.39
C ALA A 468 -26.67 14.21 -2.94
N MET A 469 -25.66 13.34 -2.82
CA MET A 469 -25.79 11.97 -3.31
C MET A 469 -26.79 11.14 -2.51
N SER A 470 -26.92 11.37 -1.20
CA SER A 470 -27.94 10.73 -0.36
C SER A 470 -29.37 11.16 -0.69
N SER A 471 -29.59 12.42 -1.08
CA SER A 471 -30.93 12.94 -1.41
C SER A 471 -31.38 12.72 -2.85
N CYS A 472 -30.42 12.54 -3.78
CA CYS A 472 -30.69 12.48 -5.21
C CYS A 472 -30.60 11.09 -5.83
N ALA A 473 -29.97 10.12 -5.15
CA ALA A 473 -29.57 8.82 -5.72
C ALA A 473 -28.61 8.97 -6.93
N LEU A 474 -27.98 7.88 -7.36
CA LEU A 474 -27.13 7.83 -8.55
C LEU A 474 -27.91 7.28 -9.75
N THR A 475 -27.79 7.95 -10.89
CA THR A 475 -28.27 7.44 -12.19
C THR A 475 -27.14 7.23 -13.21
N GLY A 476 -25.93 7.63 -12.85
CA GLY A 476 -24.68 7.34 -13.56
C GLY A 476 -23.48 7.36 -12.61
N PRO A 477 -22.25 7.15 -13.12
CA PRO A 477 -21.04 7.32 -12.32
C PRO A 477 -20.88 8.77 -11.88
N VAL A 478 -20.47 8.98 -10.63
CA VAL A 478 -20.24 10.29 -10.02
C VAL A 478 -18.79 10.43 -9.60
N ILE A 479 -18.15 11.52 -10.02
CA ILE A 479 -16.78 11.88 -9.64
C ILE A 479 -16.79 13.26 -8.98
N PHE A 480 -16.34 13.34 -7.74
CA PHE A 480 -16.05 14.57 -7.04
C PHE A 480 -14.55 14.89 -7.16
N LEU A 481 -14.22 15.95 -7.91
CA LEU A 481 -12.89 16.54 -7.96
C LEU A 481 -12.73 17.53 -6.80
N VAL A 482 -11.82 17.23 -5.88
CA VAL A 482 -11.63 18.01 -4.67
C VAL A 482 -10.49 19.00 -4.88
N GLU A 483 -10.79 20.28 -4.71
CA GLU A 483 -9.80 21.37 -4.76
C GLU A 483 -8.76 21.21 -3.65
N SER A 484 -7.57 21.81 -3.85
CA SER A 484 -6.54 21.81 -2.81
C SER A 484 -7.01 22.59 -1.58
N GLY A 485 -6.85 22.02 -0.39
CA GLY A 485 -7.36 22.62 0.84
C GLY A 485 -7.32 21.68 2.03
N THR A 486 -7.58 22.26 3.21
CA THR A 486 -7.81 21.49 4.44
C THR A 486 -9.29 21.53 4.78
N TYR A 487 -9.91 20.35 4.83
CA TYR A 487 -11.30 20.13 5.12
C TYR A 487 -11.40 19.52 6.52
N THR A 488 -11.81 20.31 7.51
CA THR A 488 -11.96 19.82 8.89
C THR A 488 -13.39 19.35 9.11
N GLU A 489 -13.68 18.13 8.67
CA GLU A 489 -15.02 17.55 8.65
C GLU A 489 -14.97 16.10 9.17
N GLN A 490 -15.98 15.70 9.92
CA GLN A 490 -16.25 14.30 10.24
C GLN A 490 -17.44 13.86 9.39
N ILE A 491 -17.20 12.93 8.46
CA ILE A 491 -18.21 12.53 7.48
C ILE A 491 -18.67 11.09 7.74
N THR A 492 -19.99 10.87 7.69
CA THR A 492 -20.58 9.54 7.60
C THR A 492 -21.24 9.43 6.24
N ILE A 493 -20.84 8.42 5.47
CA ILE A 493 -21.39 8.12 4.16
C ILE A 493 -22.36 6.94 4.31
N PRO A 494 -23.68 7.16 4.25
CA PRO A 494 -24.66 6.09 4.35
C PRO A 494 -24.70 5.27 3.06
N ASP A 495 -25.49 4.20 3.05
CA ASP A 495 -25.90 3.56 1.80
C ASP A 495 -26.47 4.60 0.83
N ILE A 496 -25.99 4.57 -0.42
CA ILE A 496 -26.38 5.51 -1.46
C ILE A 496 -27.17 4.77 -2.52
N VAL A 497 -28.44 5.14 -2.64
CA VAL A 497 -29.37 4.57 -3.61
C VAL A 497 -28.84 4.77 -5.03
N GLY A 498 -28.93 3.73 -5.86
CA GLY A 498 -28.55 3.77 -7.28
C GLY A 498 -27.08 3.42 -7.56
N THR A 499 -26.28 3.13 -6.53
CA THR A 499 -24.94 2.55 -6.70
C THR A 499 -25.02 1.20 -7.41
N SER A 500 -24.09 0.97 -8.34
CA SER A 500 -24.03 -0.28 -9.13
C SER A 500 -22.64 -0.47 -9.71
N ALA A 501 -22.44 -1.53 -10.51
CA ALA A 501 -21.18 -1.71 -11.22
C ALA A 501 -20.85 -0.61 -12.23
N THR A 502 -21.85 0.15 -12.68
CA THR A 502 -21.67 1.29 -13.58
C THR A 502 -21.73 2.61 -12.81
N ASN A 503 -22.58 2.68 -11.79
CA ASN A 503 -22.81 3.89 -11.01
C ASN A 503 -21.94 3.86 -9.75
N THR A 504 -20.68 4.27 -9.91
CA THR A 504 -19.69 4.34 -8.83
C THR A 504 -19.59 5.75 -8.27
N ILE A 505 -19.09 5.88 -7.03
CA ILE A 505 -18.78 7.17 -6.39
C ILE A 505 -17.26 7.30 -6.31
N THR A 506 -16.68 8.39 -6.78
CA THR A 506 -15.23 8.66 -6.64
C THR A 506 -14.98 10.03 -6.04
N PHE A 507 -14.23 10.10 -4.94
CA PHE A 507 -13.63 11.34 -4.44
C PHE A 507 -12.16 11.37 -4.84
N ARG A 508 -11.76 12.37 -5.61
CA ARG A 508 -10.41 12.47 -6.17
C ARG A 508 -9.84 13.88 -6.03
N SER A 509 -8.57 14.01 -5.61
CA SER A 509 -7.87 15.30 -5.69
C SER A 509 -7.84 15.82 -7.12
N GLN A 510 -8.32 17.05 -7.33
CA GLN A 510 -8.30 17.71 -8.62
C GLN A 510 -6.87 17.88 -9.15
N ALA A 511 -5.89 18.06 -8.24
CA ALA A 511 -4.48 18.18 -8.58
C ALA A 511 -3.80 16.83 -8.87
N LEU A 512 -4.50 15.72 -8.67
CA LEU A 512 -3.94 14.36 -8.72
C LEU A 512 -2.74 14.16 -7.78
N ASP A 513 -2.73 14.90 -6.68
CA ASP A 513 -1.71 14.87 -5.63
C ASP A 513 -2.40 14.63 -4.28
N SER A 514 -1.97 13.59 -3.57
CA SER A 514 -2.52 13.20 -2.28
C SER A 514 -2.09 14.11 -1.13
N THR A 515 -1.11 14.99 -1.33
CA THR A 515 -0.60 15.88 -0.28
C THR A 515 -1.37 17.19 -0.15
N VAL A 516 -2.13 17.59 -1.18
CA VAL A 516 -2.76 18.92 -1.26
C VAL A 516 -4.22 18.96 -0.82
N VAL A 517 -4.89 17.82 -0.71
CA VAL A 517 -6.25 17.68 -0.15
C VAL A 517 -6.16 16.98 1.19
N GLN A 518 -6.43 17.69 2.28
CA GLN A 518 -6.33 17.18 3.65
C GLN A 518 -7.72 17.12 4.31
N LEU A 519 -8.34 15.94 4.35
CA LEU A 519 -9.57 15.71 5.12
C LEU A 519 -9.22 15.23 6.53
N THR A 520 -9.54 16.02 7.55
CA THR A 520 -9.07 15.77 8.93
C THR A 520 -10.14 15.98 9.99
N TRP A 521 -10.06 15.24 11.09
CA TRP A 521 -10.86 15.48 12.29
C TRP A 521 -10.04 15.32 13.58
N PRO A 522 -10.29 16.10 14.65
CA PRO A 522 -9.59 15.93 15.92
C PRO A 522 -9.87 14.58 16.60
N SER A 523 -8.84 14.04 17.25
CA SER A 523 -8.89 12.87 18.14
C SER A 523 -9.80 13.12 19.34
N SER A 524 -10.50 12.07 19.80
CA SER A 524 -11.52 12.12 20.86
C SER A 524 -11.03 11.47 22.15
N THR A 525 -11.58 11.89 23.28
CA THR A 525 -11.42 11.20 24.58
C THR A 525 -12.41 10.04 24.75
N THR A 526 -13.39 9.90 23.87
CA THR A 526 -14.42 8.85 23.88
C THR A 526 -14.51 8.10 22.55
N ALA A 527 -14.98 6.86 22.60
CA ALA A 527 -15.16 5.99 21.44
C ALA A 527 -16.33 6.38 20.51
N SER A 528 -17.23 7.29 20.93
CA SER A 528 -18.48 7.56 20.21
C SER A 528 -18.27 8.24 18.85
N ASN A 529 -17.23 9.07 18.72
CA ASN A 529 -16.90 9.84 17.50
C ASN A 529 -15.46 9.53 17.02
N ASP A 530 -15.10 8.26 17.08
CA ASP A 530 -13.75 7.76 16.82
C ASP A 530 -13.49 7.44 15.34
N TYR A 531 -13.61 8.45 14.45
CA TYR A 531 -13.36 8.34 13.00
C TYR A 531 -13.24 9.72 12.32
N THR A 532 -12.54 9.84 11.19
CA THR A 532 -12.69 11.01 10.28
C THR A 532 -13.74 10.72 9.22
N ILE A 533 -13.67 9.53 8.61
CA ILE A 533 -14.67 9.02 7.66
C ILE A 533 -15.30 7.76 8.25
N ARG A 534 -16.63 7.68 8.24
CA ARG A 534 -17.36 6.46 8.50
C ARG A 534 -18.10 6.03 7.23
N LEU A 535 -17.83 4.81 6.77
CA LEU A 535 -18.56 4.17 5.69
C LEU A 535 -19.63 3.29 6.34
N ASN A 536 -20.90 3.63 6.13
CA ASN A 536 -22.04 3.02 6.82
C ASN A 536 -22.97 2.33 5.81
N GLY A 537 -22.49 1.21 5.24
CA GLY A 537 -23.23 0.44 4.24
C GLY A 537 -23.16 1.00 2.81
N VAL A 538 -22.27 1.97 2.54
CA VAL A 538 -22.05 2.48 1.18
C VAL A 538 -21.34 1.46 0.31
N ASP A 539 -21.81 1.31 -0.92
CA ASP A 539 -21.22 0.45 -1.93
C ASP A 539 -20.51 1.24 -3.04
N ARG A 540 -19.49 0.63 -3.66
CA ARG A 540 -18.84 1.12 -4.90
C ARG A 540 -18.22 2.53 -4.78
N ILE A 541 -17.69 2.85 -3.60
CA ILE A 541 -17.02 4.12 -3.33
C ILE A 541 -15.49 4.01 -3.48
N ILE A 542 -14.90 5.04 -4.07
CA ILE A 542 -13.47 5.16 -4.33
C ILE A 542 -12.95 6.46 -3.72
N PHE A 543 -11.90 6.39 -2.90
CA PHE A 543 -11.08 7.54 -2.53
C PHE A 543 -9.75 7.45 -3.27
N ASP A 544 -9.38 8.49 -4.01
CA ASP A 544 -8.21 8.50 -4.88
C ASP A 544 -7.38 9.78 -4.69
N ARG A 545 -6.11 9.62 -4.32
CA ARG A 545 -5.15 10.73 -4.16
C ARG A 545 -5.63 11.81 -3.20
N ILE A 546 -6.10 11.45 -2.00
CA ILE A 546 -6.39 12.41 -0.93
C ILE A 546 -5.67 12.01 0.36
N SER A 547 -5.37 12.98 1.22
CA SER A 547 -4.95 12.71 2.59
C SER A 547 -6.16 12.65 3.52
N ILE A 548 -6.22 11.61 4.35
CA ILE A 548 -7.24 11.42 5.36
C ILE A 548 -6.53 11.25 6.71
N ALA A 549 -6.85 12.09 7.69
CA ALA A 549 -6.06 12.15 8.91
C ALA A 549 -6.90 12.36 10.17
N ARG A 550 -6.27 12.04 11.31
CA ARG A 550 -6.71 12.47 12.64
C ARG A 550 -5.71 13.45 13.21
N SER A 551 -6.19 14.55 13.79
CA SER A 551 -5.36 15.56 14.47
C SER A 551 -5.48 15.45 16.00
N GLY A 552 -4.64 16.13 16.77
CA GLY A 552 -4.66 16.10 18.25
C GLY A 552 -3.90 14.92 18.88
N SER A 553 -4.08 14.73 20.19
CA SER A 553 -3.25 13.83 21.03
C SER A 553 -4.05 12.82 21.88
N ASN A 554 -5.35 12.67 21.65
CA ASN A 554 -6.17 11.72 22.39
C ASN A 554 -6.09 10.30 21.79
N ASN A 555 -6.44 9.30 22.59
CA ASN A 555 -6.29 7.88 22.22
C ASN A 555 -7.34 7.37 21.20
N TYR A 556 -8.52 7.97 21.12
CA TYR A 556 -9.53 7.58 20.13
C TYR A 556 -9.32 8.38 18.84
N ALA A 557 -8.60 7.77 17.90
CA ALA A 557 -8.22 8.40 16.66
C ALA A 557 -8.27 7.49 15.43
N ASN A 558 -9.35 6.74 15.20
CA ASN A 558 -9.46 6.01 13.94
C ASN A 558 -9.63 7.00 12.77
N VAL A 559 -9.08 6.68 11.61
CA VAL A 559 -9.15 7.57 10.44
C VAL A 559 -10.35 7.20 9.57
N VAL A 560 -10.42 5.96 9.09
CA VAL A 560 -11.55 5.42 8.33
C VAL A 560 -12.16 4.24 9.09
N ASP A 561 -13.46 4.36 9.36
CA ASP A 561 -14.25 3.38 10.08
C ASP A 561 -15.29 2.75 9.13
N TYR A 562 -15.17 1.44 8.95
CA TYR A 562 -16.18 0.61 8.28
C TYR A 562 -17.20 0.17 9.34
N ALA A 563 -18.36 0.82 9.31
CA ALA A 563 -19.48 0.55 10.20
C ALA A 563 -20.69 0.06 9.38
N ALA A 564 -21.73 -0.39 10.07
CA ALA A 564 -23.04 -0.57 9.48
C ALA A 564 -24.11 -0.29 10.52
N VAL A 565 -25.31 0.03 10.04
CA VAL A 565 -26.52 -0.01 10.85
C VAL A 565 -26.72 -1.45 11.33
N SER A 566 -27.13 -1.66 12.58
CA SER A 566 -27.36 -3.00 13.14
C SER A 566 -28.24 -3.84 12.20
N ASN A 567 -27.78 -5.02 11.81
CA ASN A 567 -28.44 -5.97 10.91
C ASN A 567 -28.53 -5.58 9.41
N ALA A 568 -27.72 -4.62 8.93
CA ALA A 568 -27.56 -4.30 7.51
C ALA A 568 -26.26 -4.92 6.93
N PRO A 569 -26.17 -5.17 5.60
CA PRO A 569 -24.88 -5.43 4.95
C PRO A 569 -23.91 -4.26 5.20
N GLY A 570 -22.62 -4.58 5.34
CA GLY A 570 -21.57 -3.57 5.46
C GLY A 570 -21.24 -2.96 4.10
N SER A 571 -20.21 -2.12 4.05
CA SER A 571 -19.78 -1.48 2.80
C SER A 571 -19.09 -2.47 1.86
N GLN A 572 -19.49 -2.49 0.59
CA GLN A 572 -18.99 -3.43 -0.41
C GLN A 572 -18.30 -2.74 -1.60
N PHE A 573 -17.36 -3.44 -2.23
CA PHE A 573 -16.64 -2.95 -3.43
C PHE A 573 -15.95 -1.59 -3.22
N THR A 574 -15.45 -1.36 -2.01
CA THR A 574 -14.78 -0.10 -1.66
C THR A 574 -13.32 -0.11 -2.07
N ARG A 575 -12.79 1.05 -2.46
CA ARG A 575 -11.37 1.19 -2.81
C ARG A 575 -10.80 2.48 -2.22
N ILE A 576 -9.68 2.37 -1.51
CA ILE A 576 -8.85 3.52 -1.17
C ILE A 576 -7.52 3.34 -1.92
N THR A 577 -7.20 4.30 -2.78
CA THR A 577 -6.06 4.18 -3.69
C THR A 577 -5.23 5.46 -3.77
N HIS A 578 -3.90 5.35 -3.84
CA HIS A 578 -2.99 6.51 -3.93
C HIS A 578 -3.16 7.55 -2.80
N CYS A 579 -3.81 7.18 -1.71
CA CYS A 579 -4.11 8.05 -0.59
C CYS A 579 -3.01 8.02 0.46
N ARG A 580 -3.00 9.06 1.31
CA ARG A 580 -2.14 9.10 2.51
C ARG A 580 -3.03 9.11 3.75
N LEU A 581 -2.91 8.08 4.58
CA LEU A 581 -3.65 7.96 5.83
C LEU A 581 -2.72 8.20 7.00
N SER A 582 -3.08 9.12 7.89
CA SER A 582 -2.20 9.53 8.99
C SER A 582 -2.92 9.56 10.33
N GLY A 583 -2.37 8.83 11.31
CA GLY A 583 -2.86 8.79 12.69
C GLY A 583 -2.17 9.82 13.58
N THR A 584 -2.60 9.88 14.85
CA THR A 584 -1.97 10.73 15.87
C THR A 584 -0.64 10.13 16.35
N THR A 585 0.23 10.98 16.91
CA THR A 585 1.53 10.56 17.48
C THR A 585 1.40 9.94 18.87
N SER A 586 0.24 10.09 19.52
CA SER A 586 -0.05 9.63 20.89
C SER A 586 -0.95 8.40 20.93
N ALA A 587 -1.26 7.80 19.77
CA ALA A 587 -2.21 6.71 19.67
C ALA A 587 -1.82 5.55 20.59
N SER A 588 -2.79 5.09 21.39
CA SER A 588 -2.66 3.83 22.12
C SER A 588 -2.37 2.71 21.11
N PRO A 589 -1.56 1.70 21.44
CA PRO A 589 -1.36 0.54 20.57
C PRO A 589 -2.67 -0.16 20.20
N THR A 590 -3.74 0.01 20.98
CA THR A 590 -5.05 -0.60 20.70
C THR A 590 -6.11 0.37 20.16
N ASN A 591 -5.91 1.68 20.28
CA ASN A 591 -6.94 2.68 19.92
C ASN A 591 -6.34 3.67 18.91
N GLY A 592 -7.04 3.92 17.80
CA GLY A 592 -6.58 4.83 16.74
C GLY A 592 -5.97 4.10 15.55
N SER A 593 -6.76 3.25 14.89
CA SER A 593 -6.38 2.55 13.66
C SER A 593 -6.63 3.42 12.43
N LEU A 594 -5.76 3.38 11.41
CA LEU A 594 -6.02 4.16 10.19
C LEU A 594 -7.22 3.60 9.42
N ILE A 595 -7.30 2.27 9.29
CA ILE A 595 -8.51 1.56 8.86
C ILE A 595 -8.99 0.69 10.02
N THR A 596 -10.28 0.76 10.33
CA THR A 596 -10.92 -0.15 11.28
C THR A 596 -12.27 -0.63 10.78
N THR A 597 -12.70 -1.81 11.24
CA THR A 597 -14.10 -2.24 11.20
C THR A 597 -14.66 -2.17 12.63
N SER A 598 -15.70 -1.38 12.87
CA SER A 598 -16.27 -1.17 14.22
C SER A 598 -17.52 -1.97 14.51
N THR A 599 -18.15 -2.57 13.51
CA THR A 599 -19.36 -3.39 13.65
C THR A 599 -19.18 -4.78 13.03
N ASN A 600 -20.09 -5.71 13.35
CA ASN A 600 -20.07 -7.09 12.86
C ASN A 600 -20.57 -7.24 11.41
N ALA A 601 -20.58 -6.15 10.64
CA ALA A 601 -21.14 -6.10 9.30
C ALA A 601 -20.27 -6.82 8.27
N ILE A 602 -20.89 -7.31 7.19
CA ILE A 602 -20.17 -7.95 6.09
C ILE A 602 -19.60 -6.86 5.18
N ASN A 603 -18.31 -6.57 5.33
CA ASN A 603 -17.56 -5.74 4.38
C ASN A 603 -16.85 -6.67 3.37
N ASP A 604 -17.13 -6.49 2.09
CA ASP A 604 -16.75 -7.41 1.01
C ASP A 604 -16.07 -6.66 -0.16
N SER A 605 -15.13 -7.33 -0.84
CA SER A 605 -14.51 -6.87 -2.07
C SER A 605 -13.81 -5.51 -1.90
N THR A 606 -13.20 -5.32 -0.73
CA THR A 606 -12.47 -4.11 -0.35
C THR A 606 -11.03 -4.17 -0.80
N ARG A 607 -10.54 -3.07 -1.39
CA ARG A 607 -9.16 -2.91 -1.85
C ARG A 607 -8.48 -1.69 -1.24
N PHE A 608 -7.28 -1.90 -0.72
CA PHE A 608 -6.36 -0.85 -0.31
C PHE A 608 -5.11 -0.95 -1.18
N ASP A 609 -4.85 0.02 -2.04
CA ASP A 609 -3.72 -0.05 -2.97
C ASP A 609 -2.96 1.25 -3.21
N HIS A 610 -1.64 1.21 -3.42
CA HIS A 610 -0.82 2.39 -3.66
C HIS A 610 -0.90 3.46 -2.56
N CYS A 611 -1.31 3.09 -1.34
CA CYS A 611 -1.50 4.02 -0.24
C CYS A 611 -0.29 4.08 0.69
N ARG A 612 -0.18 5.20 1.41
CA ARG A 612 0.79 5.38 2.48
C ARG A 612 0.09 5.50 3.83
N PHE A 613 0.38 4.58 4.75
CA PHE A 613 -0.18 4.46 6.09
C PHE A 613 0.86 4.89 7.13
N GLU A 614 0.63 5.99 7.84
CA GLU A 614 1.61 6.55 8.78
C GLU A 614 1.06 6.71 10.18
N ARG A 615 1.83 6.28 11.18
CA ARG A 615 1.48 6.34 12.60
C ARG A 615 0.18 5.58 12.91
N GLY A 616 -0.44 5.86 14.05
CA GLY A 616 -1.61 5.15 14.56
C GLY A 616 -1.26 3.86 15.30
N GLY A 617 -2.25 3.25 15.97
CA GLY A 617 -2.10 1.95 16.62
C GLY A 617 -1.91 0.84 15.58
N TYR A 618 -2.89 0.68 14.71
CA TYR A 618 -2.85 -0.21 13.55
C TYR A 618 -2.91 0.58 12.25
N GLY A 619 -2.19 0.15 11.22
CA GLY A 619 -2.40 0.68 9.87
C GLY A 619 -3.75 0.20 9.36
N ILE A 620 -3.94 -1.12 9.35
CA ILE A 620 -5.24 -1.76 9.08
C ILE A 620 -5.58 -2.69 10.23
N ASN A 621 -6.74 -2.49 10.86
CA ASN A 621 -7.33 -3.41 11.84
C ASN A 621 -8.65 -3.94 11.28
N TRP A 622 -8.59 -5.05 10.54
CA TRP A 622 -9.73 -5.60 9.82
C TRP A 622 -10.33 -6.78 10.58
N ASN A 623 -11.44 -6.56 11.27
CA ASN A 623 -12.19 -7.55 12.05
C ASN A 623 -13.61 -7.73 11.46
N ASN A 624 -13.84 -8.77 10.65
CA ASN A 624 -15.19 -9.11 10.17
C ASN A 624 -15.71 -10.32 10.95
N PHE A 625 -16.99 -10.34 11.35
CA PHE A 625 -17.56 -11.43 12.16
C PHE A 625 -18.52 -12.35 11.38
N SER A 626 -18.64 -12.14 10.07
CA SER A 626 -19.52 -12.86 9.14
C SER A 626 -18.82 -13.02 7.77
N LEU A 627 -19.29 -13.94 6.92
CA LEU A 627 -18.65 -14.35 5.65
C LEU A 627 -18.55 -13.18 4.64
N GLY A 628 -17.50 -12.36 4.70
CA GLY A 628 -17.14 -11.41 3.63
C GLY A 628 -16.10 -12.00 2.68
N GLU A 629 -16.22 -11.75 1.38
CA GLU A 629 -15.26 -12.16 0.36
C GLU A 629 -14.16 -11.10 0.13
N LYS A 630 -12.91 -11.56 -0.04
CA LYS A 630 -11.83 -10.85 -0.80
C LYS A 630 -11.43 -9.45 -0.29
N LEU A 631 -10.60 -9.42 0.77
CA LEU A 631 -9.76 -8.27 1.07
C LEU A 631 -8.47 -8.31 0.26
N LEU A 632 -8.16 -7.25 -0.48
CA LEU A 632 -6.89 -7.06 -1.19
C LEU A 632 -6.13 -5.85 -0.63
N VAL A 633 -4.96 -6.10 -0.07
CA VAL A 633 -4.02 -5.07 0.38
C VAL A 633 -2.75 -5.18 -0.45
N GLU A 634 -2.50 -4.22 -1.34
CA GLU A 634 -1.37 -4.30 -2.25
C GLU A 634 -0.64 -3.00 -2.54
N ASP A 635 0.66 -3.09 -2.82
CA ASP A 635 1.48 -1.94 -3.25
C ASP A 635 1.42 -0.75 -2.26
N ASN A 636 1.23 -1.03 -0.96
CA ASN A 636 1.14 0.00 0.07
C ASN A 636 2.43 0.11 0.89
N VAL A 637 2.63 1.28 1.50
CA VAL A 637 3.72 1.54 2.44
C VAL A 637 3.17 1.86 3.82
N PHE A 638 3.58 1.09 4.83
CA PHE A 638 3.22 1.25 6.24
C PHE A 638 4.43 1.73 7.03
N VAL A 639 4.28 2.83 7.78
CA VAL A 639 5.35 3.45 8.54
C VAL A 639 4.90 3.78 9.96
N ASP A 640 5.64 3.25 10.93
CA ASP A 640 5.58 3.60 12.36
C ASP A 640 4.22 3.38 13.05
N GLN A 641 3.55 2.28 12.73
CA GLN A 641 2.40 1.83 13.52
C GLN A 641 2.82 1.36 14.92
N ALA A 642 2.09 1.77 15.95
CA ALA A 642 2.42 1.48 17.35
C ALA A 642 2.17 0.04 17.77
N HIS A 643 1.31 -0.70 17.06
CA HIS A 643 1.04 -2.10 17.35
C HIS A 643 1.25 -3.00 16.14
N ALA A 644 0.62 -2.75 14.99
CA ALA A 644 0.90 -3.53 13.79
C ALA A 644 0.66 -2.74 12.50
N GLY A 645 1.45 -3.01 11.46
CA GLY A 645 1.18 -2.52 10.11
C GLY A 645 -0.22 -2.94 9.67
N ALA A 646 -0.53 -4.23 9.77
CA ALA A 646 -1.88 -4.74 9.59
C ALA A 646 -2.21 -5.90 10.52
N ARG A 647 -3.47 -5.97 10.95
CA ARG A 647 -4.08 -7.10 11.63
C ARG A 647 -5.35 -7.51 10.87
N LEU A 648 -5.37 -8.76 10.42
CA LEU A 648 -6.47 -9.36 9.68
C LEU A 648 -7.09 -10.45 10.55
N SER A 649 -8.33 -10.24 11.01
CA SER A 649 -9.01 -11.13 11.96
C SER A 649 -10.40 -11.58 11.48
N ILE A 650 -10.71 -12.88 11.67
CA ILE A 650 -12.04 -13.53 11.48
C ILE A 650 -12.66 -13.33 10.07
N THR A 651 -11.86 -13.21 9.00
CA THR A 651 -12.37 -13.23 7.61
C THR A 651 -12.45 -14.67 7.08
N TRP A 652 -13.61 -15.08 6.57
CA TRP A 652 -13.86 -16.45 6.08
C TRP A 652 -13.63 -16.69 4.58
N HIS A 653 -12.94 -15.80 3.82
CA HIS A 653 -12.49 -16.09 2.43
C HIS A 653 -11.23 -15.29 2.01
N ALA A 654 -10.08 -15.96 1.91
CA ALA A 654 -8.91 -15.61 1.05
C ALA A 654 -8.40 -14.16 1.02
N PRO A 655 -8.08 -13.51 2.17
CA PRO A 655 -7.42 -12.21 2.14
C PRO A 655 -6.05 -12.32 1.45
N THR A 656 -5.72 -11.34 0.63
CA THR A 656 -4.43 -11.23 -0.07
C THR A 656 -3.71 -9.97 0.39
N PHE A 657 -2.50 -10.14 0.91
CA PHE A 657 -1.60 -9.09 1.33
C PHE A 657 -0.32 -9.22 0.50
N ARG A 658 -0.14 -8.37 -0.51
CA ARG A 658 0.97 -8.53 -1.47
C ARG A 658 1.69 -7.24 -1.85
N ASN A 659 2.97 -7.33 -2.19
CA ASN A 659 3.76 -6.17 -2.66
C ASN A 659 3.79 -4.98 -1.66
N ASN A 660 3.52 -5.22 -0.37
CA ASN A 660 3.51 -4.14 0.60
C ASN A 660 4.88 -4.01 1.28
N GLU A 661 5.19 -2.79 1.68
CA GLU A 661 6.35 -2.46 2.50
C GLU A 661 5.90 -2.03 3.89
N ILE A 662 6.41 -2.68 4.94
CA ILE A 662 6.12 -2.33 6.34
C ILE A 662 7.42 -2.00 7.05
N GLN A 663 7.49 -0.80 7.62
CA GLN A 663 8.62 -0.32 8.42
C GLN A 663 8.11 0.13 9.79
N GLY A 664 8.65 -0.43 10.87
CA GLY A 664 8.33 0.01 12.24
C GLY A 664 9.51 -0.11 13.19
N SER A 665 9.81 0.96 13.91
CA SER A 665 10.91 1.01 14.89
C SER A 665 10.44 0.97 16.35
N LEU A 666 9.17 0.61 16.59
CA LEU A 666 8.61 0.54 17.94
C LEU A 666 8.77 -0.86 18.50
N LEU A 667 9.41 -0.96 19.67
CA LEU A 667 9.69 -2.24 20.31
C LEU A 667 8.39 -3.02 20.55
N GLY A 668 8.33 -4.25 20.05
CA GLY A 668 7.17 -5.12 20.18
C GLY A 668 6.07 -4.89 19.13
N ALA A 669 6.17 -3.88 18.27
CA ALA A 669 5.26 -3.69 17.15
C ALA A 669 5.43 -4.83 16.11
N ARG A 670 4.32 -5.25 15.53
CA ARG A 670 4.26 -6.37 14.57
C ARG A 670 4.19 -5.83 13.13
N GLY A 671 4.66 -6.62 12.18
CA GLY A 671 4.48 -6.30 10.77
C GLY A 671 3.05 -6.60 10.31
N LEU A 672 2.80 -7.88 10.07
CA LEU A 672 1.50 -8.42 9.71
C LEU A 672 1.03 -9.47 10.73
N GLU A 673 -0.21 -9.33 11.19
CA GLU A 673 -0.89 -10.31 12.03
C GLU A 673 -2.11 -10.90 11.30
N VAL A 674 -2.15 -12.23 11.20
CA VAL A 674 -3.29 -12.99 10.66
C VAL A 674 -3.86 -13.87 11.78
N PHE A 675 -5.08 -13.56 12.21
CA PHE A 675 -5.69 -14.15 13.40
C PHE A 675 -7.06 -14.79 13.08
N GLY A 676 -7.17 -16.10 13.28
CA GLY A 676 -8.46 -16.80 13.17
C GLY A 676 -9.06 -16.84 11.76
N CYS A 677 -8.29 -16.50 10.71
CA CYS A 677 -8.75 -16.63 9.33
C CYS A 677 -8.95 -18.11 8.98
N THR A 678 -10.16 -18.45 8.56
CA THR A 678 -10.53 -19.80 8.13
C THR A 678 -10.53 -19.84 6.59
N ASN A 679 -10.16 -20.98 5.99
CA ASN A 679 -9.80 -21.13 4.55
C ASN A 679 -8.42 -20.56 4.18
N SER A 680 -8.21 -20.18 2.90
CA SER A 680 -6.92 -19.68 2.40
C SER A 680 -6.65 -18.23 2.83
N PHE A 681 -5.38 -17.83 2.85
CA PHE A 681 -4.90 -16.44 2.82
C PHE A 681 -3.61 -16.42 1.99
N THR A 682 -3.24 -15.28 1.41
CA THR A 682 -1.99 -15.13 0.67
C THR A 682 -1.19 -13.94 1.20
N VAL A 683 0.03 -14.21 1.66
CA VAL A 683 1.06 -13.22 2.00
C VAL A 683 2.20 -13.39 1.01
N TYR A 684 2.25 -12.54 -0.01
CA TYR A 684 3.14 -12.71 -1.16
C TYR A 684 3.94 -11.45 -1.46
N ASN A 685 5.25 -11.54 -1.68
CA ASN A 685 6.04 -10.41 -2.17
C ASN A 685 6.08 -9.18 -1.25
N ASN A 686 6.01 -9.37 0.08
CA ASN A 686 6.06 -8.26 1.03
C ASN A 686 7.46 -8.07 1.61
N ARG A 687 7.83 -6.81 1.85
CA ARG A 687 9.04 -6.40 2.56
C ARG A 687 8.65 -5.89 3.96
N ILE A 688 8.97 -6.65 5.00
CA ILE A 688 8.54 -6.33 6.38
C ILE A 688 9.76 -6.21 7.29
N ARG A 689 9.95 -5.02 7.89
CA ARG A 689 10.97 -4.72 8.88
C ARG A 689 10.34 -4.13 10.13
N VAL A 690 10.47 -4.83 11.26
CA VAL A 690 9.96 -4.36 12.55
C VAL A 690 10.86 -4.70 13.73
N ASP A 691 10.74 -3.92 14.81
CA ASP A 691 11.40 -4.20 16.10
C ASP A 691 10.62 -5.18 17.00
N GLY A 692 9.51 -5.75 16.51
CA GLY A 692 8.81 -6.90 17.11
C GLY A 692 8.78 -8.10 16.16
N ASN A 693 7.63 -8.72 15.96
CA ASN A 693 7.48 -9.90 15.09
C ASN A 693 7.05 -9.48 13.68
N ALA A 694 7.79 -9.87 12.63
CA ALA A 694 7.47 -9.49 11.26
C ALA A 694 6.14 -10.10 10.79
N LEU A 695 5.94 -11.39 11.03
CA LEU A 695 4.70 -12.10 10.70
C LEU A 695 4.21 -12.92 11.88
N VAL A 696 2.93 -12.74 12.24
CA VAL A 696 2.26 -13.52 13.28
C VAL A 696 1.03 -14.21 12.69
N LEU A 697 1.02 -15.54 12.76
CA LEU A 697 -0.12 -16.38 12.38
C LEU A 697 -0.67 -17.05 13.64
N SER A 698 -1.96 -16.85 13.92
CA SER A 698 -2.61 -17.42 15.09
C SER A 698 -3.95 -18.03 14.69
N SER A 699 -4.12 -19.33 14.88
CA SER A 699 -5.34 -20.07 14.52
C SER A 699 -5.79 -19.87 13.06
N ALA A 700 -4.84 -19.73 12.13
CA ALA A 700 -5.10 -19.45 10.72
C ALA A 700 -5.16 -20.72 9.87
N GLY A 701 -5.97 -20.78 8.82
CA GLY A 701 -6.01 -21.88 7.83
C GLY A 701 -7.00 -23.02 8.12
N ASN A 702 -7.85 -22.91 9.14
CA ASN A 702 -8.69 -23.99 9.68
C ASN A 702 -9.89 -24.45 8.79
N GLY A 703 -9.87 -24.21 7.48
CA GLY A 703 -11.00 -24.43 6.56
C GLY A 703 -10.74 -25.37 5.36
N GLY A 704 -9.60 -26.06 5.32
CA GLY A 704 -9.31 -27.09 4.30
C GLY A 704 -8.73 -26.56 2.96
N SER A 705 -8.75 -25.25 2.72
CA SER A 705 -7.99 -24.59 1.63
C SER A 705 -6.52 -24.34 2.02
N GLN A 706 -5.64 -24.01 1.07
CA GLN A 706 -4.19 -23.82 1.29
C GLN A 706 -3.82 -22.34 1.49
N PRO A 707 -3.37 -21.91 2.68
CA PRO A 707 -2.80 -20.58 2.89
C PRO A 707 -1.32 -20.51 2.52
N HIS A 708 -0.89 -19.37 2.00
CA HIS A 708 0.39 -19.16 1.37
C HIS A 708 1.17 -18.00 2.02
N VAL A 709 2.41 -18.23 2.42
CA VAL A 709 3.41 -17.23 2.83
C VAL A 709 4.63 -17.41 1.93
N LEU A 710 4.72 -16.59 0.89
CA LEU A 710 5.61 -16.85 -0.24
C LEU A 710 6.41 -15.62 -0.64
N ASN A 711 7.67 -15.80 -1.00
CA ASN A 711 8.45 -14.74 -1.64
C ASN A 711 8.51 -13.45 -0.81
N ASN A 712 8.65 -13.51 0.53
CA ASN A 712 8.70 -12.32 1.39
C ASN A 712 10.11 -12.10 1.97
N THR A 713 10.45 -10.85 2.26
CA THR A 713 11.60 -10.50 3.11
C THR A 713 11.11 -10.06 4.49
N LEU A 714 11.55 -10.76 5.54
CA LEU A 714 11.03 -10.61 6.90
C LEU A 714 12.17 -10.35 7.89
N ILE A 715 12.22 -9.15 8.46
CA ILE A 715 13.23 -8.70 9.41
C ILE A 715 12.59 -8.43 10.78
N SER A 716 13.12 -9.09 11.81
CA SER A 716 12.79 -8.86 13.23
C SER A 716 14.06 -8.58 14.03
N THR A 717 14.19 -7.36 14.57
CA THR A 717 15.40 -6.92 15.27
C THR A 717 15.37 -7.18 16.78
N ALA A 718 14.18 -7.28 17.40
CA ALA A 718 14.04 -7.46 18.86
C ALA A 718 12.83 -8.29 19.31
N GLY A 719 12.06 -8.88 18.39
CA GLY A 719 10.91 -9.73 18.74
C GLY A 719 11.29 -11.15 19.18
N SER A 720 10.31 -11.92 19.67
CA SER A 720 10.50 -13.35 20.00
C SER A 720 10.82 -14.23 18.78
N GLY A 721 10.63 -13.72 17.57
CA GLY A 721 10.99 -14.36 16.30
C GLY A 721 10.48 -13.58 15.09
N ALA A 722 11.05 -13.80 13.90
CA ALA A 722 10.58 -13.11 12.69
C ALA A 722 9.21 -13.62 12.25
N VAL A 723 9.02 -14.94 12.24
CA VAL A 723 7.72 -15.58 12.02
C VAL A 723 7.28 -16.32 13.27
N ILE A 724 6.06 -16.07 13.72
CA ILE A 724 5.41 -16.87 14.78
C ILE A 724 4.16 -17.52 14.20
N SER A 725 4.02 -18.82 14.37
CA SER A 725 2.80 -19.57 14.03
C SER A 725 2.31 -20.35 15.24
N SER A 726 1.02 -20.22 15.59
CA SER A 726 0.40 -20.89 16.74
C SER A 726 -1.00 -21.39 16.37
N GLY A 727 -1.20 -22.70 16.33
CA GLY A 727 -2.48 -23.31 15.98
C GLY A 727 -2.92 -23.13 14.52
N SER A 728 -2.00 -22.83 13.60
CA SER A 728 -2.32 -22.61 12.18
C SER A 728 -2.19 -23.90 11.36
N THR A 729 -3.05 -24.10 10.36
CA THR A 729 -3.14 -25.35 9.60
C THR A 729 -3.04 -25.16 8.08
N ASN A 730 -2.49 -26.17 7.40
CA ASN A 730 -2.26 -26.25 5.96
C ASN A 730 -1.42 -25.13 5.31
N VAL A 731 -0.60 -24.42 6.09
CA VAL A 731 0.17 -23.26 5.60
C VAL A 731 1.38 -23.70 4.77
N TRP A 732 1.67 -22.96 3.70
CA TRP A 732 2.86 -23.10 2.86
C TRP A 732 3.80 -21.93 3.12
N PHE A 733 5.06 -22.22 3.42
CA PHE A 733 6.13 -21.24 3.57
C PHE A 733 7.20 -21.53 2.52
N ASP A 734 7.21 -20.80 1.41
CA ASP A 734 8.17 -21.05 0.32
C ASP A 734 8.86 -19.77 -0.18
N HIS A 735 10.17 -19.85 -0.52
CA HIS A 735 10.94 -18.71 -1.04
C HIS A 735 10.96 -17.47 -0.13
N ASN A 736 11.02 -17.60 1.19
CA ASN A 736 11.13 -16.43 2.07
C ASN A 736 12.58 -16.19 2.53
N ASN A 737 13.00 -14.93 2.57
CA ASN A 737 14.24 -14.51 3.25
C ASN A 737 13.89 -13.96 4.63
N ILE A 738 14.40 -14.62 5.66
CA ILE A 738 14.05 -14.37 7.06
C ILE A 738 15.31 -14.02 7.84
N GLN A 739 15.29 -12.88 8.52
CA GLN A 739 16.35 -12.40 9.40
C GLN A 739 15.76 -12.06 10.77
N SER A 740 16.29 -12.68 11.82
CA SER A 740 15.79 -12.50 13.19
C SER A 740 16.92 -12.39 14.21
N ALA A 741 16.79 -11.50 15.19
CA ALA A 741 17.70 -11.48 16.33
C ALA A 741 17.52 -12.67 17.29
N VAL A 742 16.35 -13.33 17.27
CA VAL A 742 16.01 -14.43 18.20
C VAL A 742 15.72 -15.71 17.42
N TYR A 743 14.46 -16.02 17.11
CA TYR A 743 14.08 -17.21 16.34
C TYR A 743 13.73 -16.83 14.91
N GLY A 744 14.17 -17.61 13.93
CA GLY A 744 13.78 -17.40 12.52
C GLY A 744 12.28 -17.65 12.36
N VAL A 745 11.90 -18.92 12.46
CA VAL A 745 10.50 -19.37 12.46
C VAL A 745 10.20 -20.10 13.77
N HIS A 746 9.22 -19.59 14.50
CA HIS A 746 8.76 -20.14 15.77
C HIS A 746 7.36 -20.75 15.62
N PHE A 747 7.29 -22.08 15.64
CA PHE A 747 6.05 -22.83 15.78
C PHE A 747 5.74 -22.99 17.28
N GLY A 748 4.95 -22.06 17.79
CA GLY A 748 4.62 -21.90 19.22
C GLY A 748 3.53 -22.86 19.72
N PHE A 749 2.70 -22.37 20.64
CA PHE A 749 1.66 -23.17 21.30
C PHE A 749 0.51 -23.56 20.34
N GLY A 750 -0.11 -24.71 20.60
CA GLY A 750 -1.19 -25.28 19.78
C GLY A 750 -0.71 -26.28 18.72
N THR A 751 -1.67 -26.87 18.00
CA THR A 751 -1.40 -27.84 16.91
C THR A 751 -1.25 -27.08 15.60
N ASN A 752 -0.02 -26.94 15.11
CA ASN A 752 0.22 -26.39 13.77
C ASN A 752 0.25 -27.53 12.73
N SER A 753 -0.18 -27.27 11.50
CA SER A 753 0.01 -28.15 10.35
C SER A 753 0.59 -27.35 9.19
N ILE A 754 1.82 -27.63 8.80
CA ILE A 754 2.55 -26.97 7.73
C ILE A 754 2.68 -27.95 6.57
N THR A 755 2.12 -27.61 5.41
CA THR A 755 2.11 -28.52 4.26
C THR A 755 3.42 -28.43 3.48
N SER A 756 3.94 -27.22 3.28
CA SER A 756 5.18 -26.95 2.54
C SER A 756 6.09 -25.98 3.31
N PHE A 757 7.38 -26.28 3.32
CA PHE A 757 8.44 -25.44 3.89
C PHE A 757 9.71 -25.56 3.04
N ARG A 758 9.79 -24.85 1.90
CA ARG A 758 10.88 -25.00 0.91
C ARG A 758 11.55 -23.70 0.53
N ASN A 759 12.78 -23.76 0.03
CA ASN A 759 13.47 -22.61 -0.56
C ASN A 759 13.54 -21.39 0.38
N ASN A 760 13.47 -21.58 1.69
CA ASN A 760 13.53 -20.47 2.64
C ASN A 760 14.97 -20.25 3.07
N VAL A 761 15.41 -19.00 3.11
CA VAL A 761 16.65 -18.57 3.74
C VAL A 761 16.32 -18.07 5.13
N ILE A 762 16.89 -18.69 6.15
CA ILE A 762 16.57 -18.39 7.55
C ILE A 762 17.87 -18.13 8.30
N ARG A 763 18.11 -16.85 8.60
CA ARG A 763 19.20 -16.41 9.45
C ARG A 763 18.64 -15.92 10.78
N SER A 764 19.09 -16.50 11.89
CA SER A 764 18.62 -16.12 13.22
C SER A 764 19.73 -16.03 14.26
N GLY A 765 19.49 -15.32 15.36
CA GLY A 765 20.40 -15.31 16.50
C GLY A 765 20.45 -16.66 17.22
N ASN A 766 19.29 -17.21 17.56
CA ASN A 766 19.14 -18.50 18.25
C ASN A 766 18.73 -19.60 17.26
N TYR A 767 17.57 -20.23 17.43
CA TYR A 767 17.14 -21.31 16.54
C TYR A 767 16.63 -20.79 15.19
N THR A 768 17.04 -21.41 14.09
CA THR A 768 16.50 -21.08 12.76
C THR A 768 15.04 -21.51 12.67
N VAL A 769 14.76 -22.73 13.12
CA VAL A 769 13.42 -23.28 13.31
C VAL A 769 13.26 -23.72 14.76
N TYR A 770 12.21 -23.22 15.42
CA TYR A 770 11.84 -23.63 16.78
C TYR A 770 10.47 -24.31 16.76
N ARG A 771 10.46 -25.62 16.97
CA ARG A 771 9.27 -26.46 17.11
C ARG A 771 9.26 -27.06 18.51
N GLN A 772 8.44 -26.48 19.39
CA GLN A 772 8.39 -26.87 20.80
C GLN A 772 7.64 -28.18 21.05
N THR A 773 6.53 -28.39 20.34
CA THR A 773 5.60 -29.49 20.59
C THR A 773 5.66 -30.55 19.48
N ALA A 774 5.47 -31.82 19.86
CA ALA A 774 5.33 -32.92 18.89
C ALA A 774 4.04 -32.83 18.06
N THR A 775 3.07 -32.01 18.49
CA THR A 775 1.77 -31.84 17.82
C THR A 775 1.84 -30.99 16.56
N THR A 776 2.90 -30.20 16.35
CA THR A 776 3.11 -29.48 15.09
C THR A 776 3.53 -30.47 13.99
N SER A 777 2.77 -30.61 12.91
CA SER A 777 3.16 -31.39 11.73
C SER A 777 3.80 -30.50 10.66
N ILE A 778 4.90 -30.96 10.07
CA ILE A 778 5.47 -30.37 8.85
C ILE A 778 5.57 -31.49 7.82
N THR A 779 4.71 -31.44 6.80
CA THR A 779 4.56 -32.52 5.82
C THR A 779 5.76 -32.60 4.91
N PHE A 780 6.19 -31.47 4.34
CA PHE A 780 7.37 -31.39 3.48
C PHE A 780 8.25 -30.20 3.90
N ALA A 781 9.55 -30.46 4.07
CA ALA A 781 10.55 -29.40 4.21
C ALA A 781 11.85 -29.82 3.53
N SER A 782 12.44 -28.95 2.70
CA SER A 782 13.59 -29.27 1.84
C SER A 782 14.18 -28.00 1.23
N HIS A 783 15.42 -28.04 0.70
CA HIS A 783 16.07 -26.92 0.00
C HIS A 783 16.01 -25.60 0.79
N CYS A 784 16.21 -25.64 2.11
CA CYS A 784 16.27 -24.43 2.94
C CYS A 784 17.72 -24.10 3.30
N ALA A 785 18.06 -22.81 3.39
CA ALA A 785 19.34 -22.35 3.91
C ALA A 785 19.19 -21.89 5.36
N LEU A 786 19.92 -22.53 6.28
CA LEU A 786 19.78 -22.33 7.71
C LEU A 786 21.07 -21.74 8.30
N LYS A 787 21.02 -20.53 8.84
CA LYS A 787 22.12 -19.91 9.57
C LYS A 787 21.74 -19.47 10.97
N ARG A 788 22.48 -19.97 11.95
CA ARG A 788 22.45 -19.46 13.32
C ARG A 788 23.68 -18.57 13.56
N SER A 789 23.46 -17.41 14.18
CA SER A 789 24.51 -16.41 14.42
C SER A 789 25.16 -16.54 15.81
N ASN A 790 24.40 -16.92 16.84
CA ASN A 790 24.94 -17.15 18.18
C ASN A 790 25.36 -18.62 18.35
N ALA A 791 26.35 -18.90 19.20
CA ALA A 791 26.73 -20.28 19.53
C ALA A 791 25.52 -21.10 20.06
N GLY A 792 25.46 -22.39 19.71
CA GLY A 792 24.43 -23.34 20.15
C GLY A 792 23.79 -24.13 19.01
N ALA A 793 22.70 -24.82 19.31
CA ALA A 793 22.02 -25.72 18.38
C ALA A 793 21.35 -25.00 17.19
N LEU A 794 21.49 -25.53 15.97
CA LEU A 794 20.92 -24.97 14.74
C LEU A 794 19.39 -24.78 14.82
N ALA A 795 18.68 -25.81 15.27
CA ALA A 795 17.22 -25.81 15.37
C ALA A 795 16.77 -26.47 16.68
N TYR A 796 15.53 -26.22 17.09
CA TYR A 796 14.88 -26.93 18.18
C TYR A 796 13.71 -27.73 17.61
N TRP A 797 13.76 -29.04 17.74
CA TRP A 797 12.78 -29.96 17.18
C TRP A 797 12.32 -30.94 18.25
N VAL A 798 11.48 -30.47 19.19
CA VAL A 798 11.16 -31.12 20.48
C VAL A 798 12.38 -31.23 21.42
N SER A 799 13.57 -31.42 20.87
CA SER A 799 14.89 -31.33 21.51
C SER A 799 15.85 -30.54 20.62
N ALA A 800 16.97 -30.07 21.20
CA ALA A 800 17.99 -29.32 20.48
C ALA A 800 18.65 -30.16 19.37
N GLN A 801 18.74 -29.60 18.16
CA GLN A 801 19.38 -30.19 16.99
C GLN A 801 20.63 -29.39 16.65
N ASN A 802 21.80 -29.96 16.96
CA ASN A 802 23.08 -29.25 16.87
C ASN A 802 23.54 -29.04 15.43
N THR A 803 23.27 -30.00 14.54
CA THR A 803 23.74 -29.97 13.15
C THR A 803 22.57 -30.19 12.19
N LEU A 804 22.79 -29.91 10.91
CA LEU A 804 21.83 -30.25 9.87
C LEU A 804 21.55 -31.76 9.83
N ALA A 805 22.59 -32.59 9.98
CA ALA A 805 22.44 -34.05 10.01
C ALA A 805 21.53 -34.51 11.17
N SER A 806 21.69 -33.92 12.37
CA SER A 806 20.80 -34.26 13.49
C SER A 806 19.38 -33.78 13.23
N LEU A 807 19.20 -32.60 12.65
CA LEU A 807 17.87 -32.10 12.25
C LEU A 807 17.22 -33.00 11.20
N GLN A 808 17.94 -33.43 10.17
CA GLN A 808 17.45 -34.32 9.12
C GLN A 808 17.04 -35.67 9.70
N SER A 809 17.87 -36.27 10.55
CA SER A 809 17.56 -37.54 11.20
C SER A 809 16.39 -37.41 12.20
N GLY A 810 16.36 -36.34 12.99
CA GLY A 810 15.35 -36.13 14.04
C GLY A 810 13.99 -35.67 13.51
N SER A 811 13.96 -35.04 12.34
CA SER A 811 12.71 -34.60 11.69
C SER A 811 12.24 -35.53 10.58
N GLY A 812 13.13 -36.28 9.94
CA GLY A 812 12.85 -36.98 8.67
C GLY A 812 12.53 -36.01 7.53
N ARG A 813 13.00 -34.76 7.61
CA ARG A 813 12.77 -33.64 6.68
C ARG A 813 14.08 -32.89 6.42
N PHE A 814 14.01 -31.75 5.73
CA PHE A 814 15.16 -30.90 5.37
C PHE A 814 16.20 -31.62 4.49
N ALA A 815 15.75 -32.54 3.64
CA ALA A 815 16.58 -33.10 2.58
C ALA A 815 17.01 -31.99 1.63
N SER A 816 18.24 -32.05 1.09
CA SER A 816 18.82 -31.01 0.22
C SER A 816 18.88 -29.59 0.81
N SER A 817 18.62 -29.43 2.10
CA SER A 817 18.87 -28.15 2.80
C SER A 817 20.36 -27.98 3.08
N VAL A 818 20.80 -26.74 3.31
CA VAL A 818 22.20 -26.37 3.55
C VAL A 818 22.32 -25.50 4.81
N VAL A 819 23.50 -25.51 5.43
CA VAL A 819 23.86 -24.59 6.53
C VAL A 819 24.90 -23.62 5.99
N VAL A 820 24.44 -22.43 5.61
CA VAL A 820 25.26 -21.40 4.96
C VAL A 820 24.82 -20.02 5.47
N ASP A 821 25.77 -19.10 5.65
CA ASP A 821 25.41 -17.70 5.88
C ASP A 821 24.95 -17.11 4.54
N PRO A 822 23.72 -16.56 4.44
CA PRO A 822 23.25 -15.99 3.17
C PRO A 822 24.02 -14.76 2.70
N LEU A 823 24.85 -14.17 3.57
CA LEU A 823 25.61 -12.96 3.28
C LEU A 823 24.68 -11.86 2.75
N TYR A 824 23.74 -11.43 3.59
CA TYR A 824 22.81 -10.37 3.19
C TYR A 824 23.55 -9.03 3.00
N PHE A 825 23.10 -8.23 2.03
CA PHE A 825 23.62 -6.89 1.78
C PHE A 825 23.57 -6.02 3.04
N ASN A 826 22.46 -6.08 3.78
CA ASN A 826 22.35 -5.50 5.11
C ASN A 826 21.27 -6.21 5.94
N THR A 827 21.70 -6.95 6.96
CA THR A 827 20.81 -7.70 7.87
C THR A 827 19.73 -6.89 8.60
N THR A 828 19.76 -5.56 8.55
CA THR A 828 18.76 -4.71 9.20
C THR A 828 17.73 -4.12 8.25
N ASN A 829 17.97 -4.10 6.93
CA ASN A 829 17.04 -3.47 5.98
C ASN A 829 17.04 -4.05 4.57
N ASP A 830 17.99 -4.91 4.22
CA ASP A 830 18.19 -5.40 2.86
C ASP A 830 18.64 -6.87 2.88
N LEU A 831 17.70 -7.76 2.56
CA LEU A 831 17.90 -9.20 2.56
C LEU A 831 18.18 -9.77 1.16
N HIS A 832 18.67 -8.97 0.21
CA HIS A 832 19.32 -9.54 -0.98
C HIS A 832 20.54 -10.34 -0.55
N ALA A 833 20.70 -11.53 -1.10
CA ALA A 833 21.77 -12.44 -0.75
C ALA A 833 22.84 -12.47 -1.86
N TYR A 834 24.07 -12.84 -1.51
CA TYR A 834 25.13 -13.06 -2.51
C TYR A 834 25.95 -14.31 -2.23
N ALA A 835 25.48 -15.18 -1.32
CA ALA A 835 26.14 -16.45 -1.04
C ALA A 835 25.97 -17.42 -2.21
N MET A 836 27.09 -17.85 -2.80
CA MET A 836 27.14 -18.76 -3.95
C MET A 836 26.39 -20.08 -3.72
N GLU A 837 26.24 -20.52 -2.48
CA GLU A 837 25.57 -21.78 -2.15
C GLU A 837 24.04 -21.70 -2.19
N LEU A 838 23.47 -20.51 -2.40
CA LEU A 838 22.03 -20.32 -2.59
C LEU A 838 21.64 -20.32 -4.08
N ASP A 839 22.59 -19.96 -4.95
CA ASP A 839 22.44 -19.88 -6.41
C ASP A 839 22.10 -21.26 -6.98
N MET A 840 20.99 -21.31 -7.72
CA MET A 840 20.41 -22.49 -8.37
C MET A 840 20.23 -23.72 -7.45
N ALA A 841 20.20 -23.52 -6.14
CA ALA A 841 20.14 -24.57 -5.14
C ALA A 841 18.70 -24.87 -4.67
N GLY A 842 17.71 -24.15 -5.18
CA GLY A 842 16.30 -24.31 -4.86
C GLY A 842 15.57 -25.33 -5.74
N THR A 843 14.31 -25.60 -5.38
CA THR A 843 13.41 -26.45 -6.17
C THR A 843 12.29 -25.62 -6.81
N PRO A 844 11.97 -25.80 -8.10
CA PRO A 844 10.98 -24.95 -8.78
C PRO A 844 9.57 -25.14 -8.19
N ILE A 845 8.86 -24.03 -8.00
CA ILE A 845 7.46 -24.00 -7.56
C ILE A 845 6.64 -23.32 -8.65
N ALA A 846 5.82 -24.10 -9.35
CA ALA A 846 5.20 -23.72 -10.63
C ALA A 846 4.40 -22.39 -10.63
N PHE A 847 3.89 -21.95 -9.48
CA PHE A 847 3.11 -20.71 -9.35
C PHE A 847 3.90 -19.54 -8.74
N ILE A 848 5.19 -19.71 -8.44
CA ILE A 848 6.11 -18.64 -8.01
C ILE A 848 7.12 -18.45 -9.13
N THR A 849 6.80 -17.57 -10.08
CA THR A 849 7.56 -17.41 -11.32
C THR A 849 8.54 -16.24 -11.30
N THR A 850 8.39 -15.33 -10.34
CA THR A 850 9.28 -14.18 -10.12
C THR A 850 9.70 -14.11 -8.66
N ASP A 851 10.82 -13.47 -8.42
CA ASP A 851 11.38 -13.20 -7.10
C ASP A 851 10.79 -11.92 -6.47
N ILE A 852 11.42 -11.41 -5.41
CA ILE A 852 10.95 -10.25 -4.63
C ILE A 852 11.06 -8.92 -5.41
N ASP A 853 12.00 -8.82 -6.35
CA ASP A 853 12.23 -7.63 -7.18
C ASP A 853 11.51 -7.70 -8.52
N GLY A 854 10.92 -8.86 -8.83
CA GLY A 854 10.14 -9.11 -10.04
C GLY A 854 10.95 -9.80 -11.13
N ASP A 855 12.19 -10.21 -10.84
CA ASP A 855 13.05 -10.92 -11.77
C ASP A 855 12.56 -12.38 -11.95
N PRO A 856 12.61 -12.93 -13.18
CA PRO A 856 12.16 -14.30 -13.43
C PRO A 856 13.03 -15.32 -12.70
N ARG A 857 12.39 -16.26 -12.01
CA ARG A 857 13.08 -17.40 -11.39
C ARG A 857 13.53 -18.43 -12.42
N HIS A 858 14.68 -19.05 -12.20
CA HIS A 858 15.16 -20.11 -13.09
C HIS A 858 14.20 -21.30 -13.11
N ALA A 859 13.80 -21.72 -14.32
CA ALA A 859 12.67 -22.63 -14.51
C ALA A 859 12.84 -24.03 -13.90
N THR A 860 14.07 -24.49 -13.70
CA THR A 860 14.37 -25.84 -13.19
C THR A 860 15.14 -25.86 -11.88
N THR A 861 15.80 -24.76 -11.54
CA THR A 861 16.77 -24.67 -10.42
C THR A 861 16.81 -23.21 -9.95
N PRO A 862 15.73 -22.70 -9.36
CA PRO A 862 15.72 -21.34 -8.82
C PRO A 862 16.64 -21.22 -7.61
N ASP A 863 16.87 -20.01 -7.14
CA ASP A 863 17.66 -19.79 -5.93
C ASP A 863 16.88 -20.14 -4.67
N ILE A 864 17.61 -20.54 -3.63
CA ILE A 864 17.03 -20.63 -2.29
C ILE A 864 16.83 -19.20 -1.78
N GLY A 865 15.57 -18.81 -1.61
CA GLY A 865 15.21 -17.53 -0.99
C GLY A 865 14.18 -16.74 -1.77
N ALA A 866 13.89 -15.54 -1.27
CA ALA A 866 12.99 -14.57 -1.88
C ALA A 866 13.61 -13.82 -3.07
N ASP A 867 14.93 -13.86 -3.20
CA ASP A 867 15.75 -13.15 -4.18
C ASP A 867 16.29 -14.16 -5.20
N GLU A 868 16.29 -13.83 -6.48
CA GLU A 868 16.95 -14.58 -7.55
C GLU A 868 18.10 -13.74 -8.11
N PHE A 869 19.32 -14.19 -7.91
CA PHE A 869 20.52 -13.41 -8.18
C PHE A 869 21.55 -14.22 -8.96
N ALA A 870 22.29 -13.54 -9.83
CA ALA A 870 23.48 -14.11 -10.45
C ALA A 870 24.71 -13.69 -9.63
N PRO A 871 25.43 -14.63 -8.98
CA PRO A 871 26.64 -14.27 -8.26
C PRO A 871 27.69 -13.62 -9.18
N GLN A 872 28.34 -12.56 -8.68
CA GLN A 872 29.36 -11.84 -9.45
C GLN A 872 30.78 -12.27 -9.06
N LEU A 873 31.65 -12.41 -10.07
CA LEU A 873 33.09 -12.58 -9.88
C LEU A 873 33.77 -11.26 -9.56
N TRP A 874 34.71 -11.29 -8.62
CA TRP A 874 35.54 -10.12 -8.34
C TRP A 874 36.46 -9.84 -9.55
N ALA A 875 36.25 -8.71 -10.24
CA ALA A 875 36.99 -8.34 -11.45
C ALA A 875 37.21 -6.81 -11.61
N ASP A 876 36.84 -5.98 -10.63
CA ASP A 876 36.61 -4.54 -10.85
C ASP A 876 37.82 -3.63 -10.54
N ALA A 877 38.96 -4.17 -10.10
CA ALA A 877 40.18 -3.37 -9.95
C ALA A 877 41.45 -4.20 -10.19
N PHE A 878 42.23 -3.79 -11.19
CA PHE A 878 43.59 -4.27 -11.43
C PHE A 878 44.39 -4.18 -10.13
N ASN A 879 44.80 -5.31 -9.57
CA ASN A 879 45.70 -5.33 -8.44
C ASN A 879 47.08 -5.82 -8.89
N THR A 880 48.11 -5.04 -8.60
CA THR A 880 49.53 -5.29 -8.86
C THR A 880 50.16 -6.22 -7.81
N CYS A 881 49.55 -7.37 -7.52
CA CYS A 881 49.97 -8.22 -6.38
C CYS A 881 49.86 -7.50 -5.01
N GLY A 882 48.88 -6.62 -4.83
CA GLY A 882 48.61 -5.93 -3.56
C GLY A 882 47.82 -6.75 -2.55
N ALA A 883 47.71 -6.25 -1.31
CA ALA A 883 47.12 -6.93 -0.16
C ALA A 883 45.76 -7.60 -0.45
N ALA A 884 45.63 -8.85 0.01
CA ALA A 884 44.44 -9.67 -0.12
C ALA A 884 43.72 -9.91 1.20
N ASP A 885 42.49 -10.45 1.10
CA ASP A 885 41.72 -10.85 2.27
C ASP A 885 42.34 -12.09 2.91
N ALA A 886 42.76 -11.89 4.16
CA ALA A 886 43.25 -12.95 5.02
C ALA A 886 42.07 -13.81 5.51
N ILE A 887 42.03 -15.06 5.09
CA ILE A 887 41.13 -16.08 5.62
C ILE A 887 41.80 -16.65 6.87
N THR A 888 41.04 -17.00 7.90
CA THR A 888 41.61 -17.72 9.05
C THR A 888 41.11 -19.16 9.05
N SER A 889 42.02 -20.12 8.94
CA SER A 889 41.79 -21.55 9.13
C SER A 889 42.35 -21.98 10.49
N THR A 890 41.59 -22.80 11.20
CA THR A 890 42.04 -23.41 12.46
C THR A 890 41.98 -24.95 12.43
N GLY A 891 41.91 -25.56 11.25
CA GLY A 891 41.81 -27.02 11.08
C GLY A 891 40.40 -27.56 11.24
N SER A 892 39.42 -26.87 10.67
CA SER A 892 38.01 -27.24 10.81
C SER A 892 37.55 -28.28 9.78
N GLY A 893 38.31 -28.54 8.71
CA GLY A 893 37.89 -29.44 7.62
C GLY A 893 36.70 -28.89 6.84
N THR A 894 36.50 -27.58 6.86
CA THR A 894 35.32 -26.92 6.27
C THR A 894 35.71 -26.11 5.05
N ASP A 895 34.88 -26.16 4.02
CA ASP A 895 34.94 -25.24 2.89
C ASP A 895 34.69 -23.79 3.33
N GLN A 896 35.57 -22.89 2.91
CA GLN A 896 35.51 -21.46 3.20
C GLN A 896 35.46 -20.68 1.88
N TRP A 897 34.35 -20.00 1.64
CA TRP A 897 34.21 -19.10 0.50
C TRP A 897 34.84 -17.74 0.79
N VAL A 898 35.52 -17.20 -0.21
CA VAL A 898 36.25 -15.93 -0.15
C VAL A 898 35.52 -14.93 -0.99
N TYR A 899 35.09 -13.84 -0.35
CA TYR A 899 34.38 -12.76 -1.00
C TYR A 899 35.12 -11.45 -0.80
N LYS A 900 35.16 -10.62 -1.84
CA LYS A 900 35.65 -9.25 -1.79
C LYS A 900 34.64 -8.34 -2.48
N ASP A 901 34.28 -7.24 -1.84
CA ASP A 901 33.27 -6.30 -2.34
C ASP A 901 31.92 -6.97 -2.72
N ARG A 902 31.52 -8.02 -1.99
CA ARG A 902 30.32 -8.88 -2.24
C ARG A 902 30.41 -9.76 -3.48
N LYS A 903 31.61 -9.96 -4.02
CA LYS A 903 31.89 -10.80 -5.20
C LYS A 903 32.76 -11.98 -4.83
N VAL A 904 32.55 -13.12 -5.47
CA VAL A 904 33.33 -14.34 -5.19
C VAL A 904 34.75 -14.24 -5.76
N VAL A 905 35.73 -14.72 -4.99
CA VAL A 905 37.16 -14.73 -5.35
C VAL A 905 37.69 -16.17 -5.46
N ALA A 906 37.48 -16.98 -4.42
CA ALA A 906 37.96 -18.36 -4.30
C ALA A 906 37.13 -19.14 -3.28
N ARG A 907 37.33 -20.47 -3.20
CA ARG A 907 36.83 -21.32 -2.11
C ARG A 907 37.96 -22.22 -1.63
N PHE A 908 38.20 -22.31 -0.33
CA PHE A 908 39.34 -23.02 0.25
C PHE A 908 38.89 -24.13 1.21
N ASN A 909 39.56 -25.28 1.21
CA ASN A 909 39.32 -26.38 2.15
C ASN A 909 40.65 -26.91 2.68
N ASP A 910 40.84 -26.77 4.00
CA ASP A 910 42.07 -27.14 4.71
C ASP A 910 42.20 -28.66 4.99
N ASN A 911 41.18 -29.46 4.64
CA ASN A 911 41.11 -30.90 4.93
C ASN A 911 41.42 -31.25 6.41
N GLY A 912 41.06 -30.36 7.35
CA GLY A 912 41.23 -30.57 8.78
C GLY A 912 42.57 -30.09 9.34
N GLN A 913 43.39 -29.41 8.54
CA GLN A 913 44.69 -28.87 8.94
C GLN A 913 44.58 -27.45 9.50
N ASN A 914 45.26 -27.15 10.60
CA ASN A 914 45.31 -25.79 11.13
C ASN A 914 46.37 -24.96 10.40
N LEU A 915 45.95 -24.26 9.34
CA LEU A 915 46.83 -23.42 8.53
C LEU A 915 47.04 -22.01 9.11
N GLY A 916 46.37 -21.67 10.22
CA GLY A 916 46.36 -20.32 10.77
C GLY A 916 45.74 -19.32 9.78
N THR A 917 46.26 -18.11 9.71
CA THR A 917 45.86 -17.16 8.67
C THR A 917 46.36 -17.62 7.28
N VAL A 918 45.43 -17.81 6.35
CA VAL A 918 45.64 -18.11 4.92
C VAL A 918 45.34 -16.87 4.10
N GLN A 919 46.34 -16.30 3.43
CA GLN A 919 46.21 -15.14 2.57
C GLN A 919 46.22 -15.56 1.09
N LEU A 920 45.27 -15.05 0.30
CA LEU A 920 45.15 -15.37 -1.13
C LEU A 920 45.18 -14.11 -2.00
N ASN A 921 46.32 -13.81 -2.62
CA ASN A 921 46.46 -12.69 -3.55
C ASN A 921 45.98 -13.09 -4.96
N VAL A 922 45.29 -12.19 -5.66
CA VAL A 922 44.80 -12.40 -7.02
C VAL A 922 45.31 -11.28 -7.93
N PHE A 923 45.85 -11.67 -9.09
CA PHE A 923 46.39 -10.77 -10.10
C PHE A 923 45.63 -10.90 -11.41
N LEU A 924 45.40 -9.77 -12.07
CA LEU A 924 44.68 -9.64 -13.33
C LEU A 924 45.53 -8.86 -14.34
N ASN A 925 45.83 -9.46 -15.48
CA ASN A 925 46.48 -8.84 -16.63
C ASN A 925 45.43 -8.30 -17.61
N ASN A 926 45.67 -7.11 -18.15
CA ASN A 926 44.80 -6.46 -19.15
C ASN A 926 45.47 -6.33 -20.54
N GLY A 927 46.66 -6.90 -20.68
CA GLY A 927 47.39 -6.98 -21.95
C GLY A 927 46.98 -8.20 -22.78
N PRO A 928 47.74 -8.53 -23.83
CA PRO A 928 47.61 -9.83 -24.50
C PRO A 928 47.78 -10.99 -23.51
N VAL A 929 47.19 -12.14 -23.85
CA VAL A 929 47.34 -13.40 -23.09
C VAL A 929 48.81 -13.68 -22.86
N ARG A 930 49.16 -13.88 -21.58
CA ARG A 930 50.55 -14.07 -21.16
C ARG A 930 51.08 -15.45 -21.57
N THR A 931 52.39 -15.50 -21.73
CA THR A 931 53.15 -16.69 -22.09
C THR A 931 54.32 -16.82 -21.14
N SER A 932 54.57 -18.02 -20.62
CA SER A 932 55.73 -18.30 -19.78
C SER A 932 57.04 -18.22 -20.56
N ASP A 933 58.18 -18.21 -19.88
CA ASP A 933 59.52 -18.27 -20.49
C ASP A 933 59.74 -19.54 -21.36
N MET A 934 58.90 -20.57 -21.18
CA MET A 934 58.91 -21.80 -21.99
C MET A 934 57.94 -21.78 -23.18
N GLY A 935 57.27 -20.66 -23.44
CA GLY A 935 56.31 -20.54 -24.54
C GLY A 935 54.89 -21.04 -24.21
N GLN A 936 54.61 -21.39 -22.94
CA GLN A 936 53.31 -21.91 -22.53
C GLN A 936 52.34 -20.76 -22.22
N HIS A 937 51.18 -20.73 -22.86
CA HIS A 937 50.14 -19.75 -22.57
C HIS A 937 49.45 -20.06 -21.24
N TYR A 938 49.09 -19.01 -20.50
CA TYR A 938 48.33 -19.13 -19.26
C TYR A 938 47.32 -17.99 -19.10
N LEU A 939 46.30 -18.21 -18.29
CA LEU A 939 45.21 -17.27 -18.07
C LEU A 939 45.73 -15.93 -17.55
N ASP A 940 45.10 -14.84 -17.98
CA ASP A 940 45.39 -13.49 -17.50
C ASP A 940 44.97 -13.25 -16.04
N ARG A 941 44.52 -14.30 -15.35
CA ARG A 941 44.29 -14.35 -13.91
C ARG A 941 45.21 -15.39 -13.27
N ASN A 942 45.91 -15.01 -12.22
CA ASN A 942 46.70 -15.93 -11.38
C ASN A 942 46.54 -15.62 -9.89
N TRP A 943 46.90 -16.59 -9.05
CA TRP A 943 46.74 -16.52 -7.60
C TRP A 943 48.06 -16.79 -6.89
N HIS A 944 48.23 -16.22 -5.70
CA HIS A 944 49.35 -16.52 -4.81
C HIS A 944 48.81 -16.79 -3.41
N LEU A 945 49.08 -17.99 -2.90
CA LEU A 945 48.64 -18.49 -1.61
C LEU A 945 49.77 -18.47 -0.59
N VAL A 946 49.51 -17.92 0.59
CA VAL A 946 50.42 -17.93 1.75
C VAL A 946 49.67 -18.42 2.97
N THR A 947 50.21 -19.38 3.71
CA THR A 947 49.65 -19.88 4.97
C THR A 947 50.56 -19.53 6.15
N GLN A 948 49.96 -19.23 7.30
CA GLN A 948 50.71 -18.95 8.53
C GLN A 948 51.41 -20.20 9.05
N ASN A 949 50.74 -21.35 8.99
CA ASN A 949 51.29 -22.66 9.29
C ASN A 949 51.33 -23.48 8.00
N ALA A 950 52.49 -24.10 7.74
CA ALA A 950 52.70 -24.89 6.53
C ALA A 950 51.64 -25.96 6.31
N ILE A 951 51.28 -26.18 5.05
CA ILE A 951 50.45 -27.28 4.60
C ILE A 951 51.23 -28.58 4.79
N THR A 952 50.69 -29.53 5.57
CA THR A 952 51.34 -30.79 5.98
C THR A 952 50.71 -32.05 5.38
N SER A 953 49.48 -31.94 4.89
CA SER A 953 48.76 -32.89 4.04
C SER A 953 48.08 -32.11 2.89
N SER A 954 47.34 -32.76 1.99
CA SER A 954 46.69 -32.02 0.90
C SER A 954 45.61 -31.06 1.40
N ALA A 955 45.58 -29.83 0.87
CA ALA A 955 44.43 -28.93 0.91
C ALA A 955 43.83 -28.80 -0.51
N SER A 956 42.67 -28.17 -0.64
CA SER A 956 42.12 -27.82 -1.97
C SER A 956 41.70 -26.36 -2.02
N ILE A 957 41.92 -25.74 -3.18
CA ILE A 957 41.51 -24.38 -3.47
C ILE A 957 40.77 -24.36 -4.79
N ARG A 958 39.61 -23.72 -4.84
CA ARG A 958 38.83 -23.50 -6.05
C ARG A 958 39.06 -22.08 -6.54
N LEU A 959 39.51 -22.00 -7.79
CA LEU A 959 39.91 -20.77 -8.45
C LEU A 959 38.82 -20.39 -9.45
N PHE A 960 38.18 -19.24 -9.28
CA PHE A 960 37.11 -18.77 -10.15
C PHE A 960 37.60 -17.73 -11.17
N PHE A 961 37.14 -17.84 -12.41
CA PHE A 961 37.42 -16.92 -13.52
C PHE A 961 36.24 -16.90 -14.50
N SER A 962 36.06 -15.85 -15.29
CA SER A 962 34.93 -15.74 -16.21
C SER A 962 35.17 -16.46 -17.55
N GLY A 963 34.09 -16.69 -18.30
CA GLY A 963 34.17 -17.10 -19.70
C GLY A 963 34.83 -16.05 -20.60
N SER A 964 34.71 -14.77 -20.26
CA SER A 964 35.39 -13.68 -20.98
C SER A 964 36.90 -13.64 -20.72
N GLU A 965 37.37 -14.15 -19.57
CA GLU A 965 38.79 -14.36 -19.30
C GLU A 965 39.30 -15.65 -20.00
N PHE A 966 38.48 -16.70 -20.03
CA PHE A 966 38.87 -17.98 -20.61
C PHE A 966 38.94 -17.96 -22.15
N THR A 967 38.03 -17.25 -22.82
CA THR A 967 37.92 -17.26 -24.30
C THR A 967 39.19 -16.75 -24.99
N PRO A 968 39.78 -15.58 -24.62
CA PRO A 968 41.04 -15.13 -25.19
C PRO A 968 42.19 -16.10 -24.92
N TYR A 969 42.25 -16.67 -23.72
CA TYR A 969 43.25 -17.65 -23.34
C TYR A 969 43.17 -18.93 -24.21
N ALA A 970 41.98 -19.52 -24.34
CA ALA A 970 41.77 -20.69 -25.19
C ALA A 970 42.03 -20.41 -26.68
N ALA A 971 41.81 -19.16 -27.13
CA ALA A 971 42.16 -18.75 -28.50
C ALA A 971 43.67 -18.58 -28.71
N ALA A 972 44.43 -18.28 -27.64
CA ALA A 972 45.88 -18.10 -27.69
C ALA A 972 46.63 -19.43 -27.56
N ASP A 973 46.10 -20.41 -26.82
CA ASP A 973 46.71 -21.73 -26.67
C ASP A 973 46.07 -22.77 -27.60
N PRO A 974 46.75 -23.24 -28.66
CA PRO A 974 46.21 -24.23 -29.59
C PRO A 974 45.93 -25.61 -28.94
N LEU A 975 46.46 -25.87 -27.74
CA LEU A 975 46.21 -27.09 -26.99
C LEU A 975 44.94 -27.02 -26.12
N VAL A 976 44.25 -25.88 -26.08
CA VAL A 976 43.07 -25.65 -25.23
C VAL A 976 41.84 -25.40 -26.09
N THR A 977 41.06 -26.46 -26.35
CA THR A 977 39.83 -26.38 -27.14
C THR A 977 38.58 -26.15 -26.28
N GLY A 978 38.70 -26.33 -24.97
CA GLY A 978 37.67 -26.02 -23.99
C GLY A 978 38.18 -26.11 -22.55
N LEU A 979 37.30 -25.85 -21.57
CA LEU A 979 37.64 -25.88 -20.13
C LEU A 979 38.18 -27.24 -19.68
N GLY A 980 37.82 -28.32 -20.38
CA GLY A 980 38.34 -29.67 -20.14
C GLY A 980 39.85 -29.79 -20.36
N ASP A 981 40.44 -28.95 -21.20
CA ASP A 981 41.87 -28.97 -21.56
C ASP A 981 42.71 -28.02 -20.68
N ALA A 982 42.08 -27.29 -19.75
CA ALA A 982 42.76 -26.37 -18.85
C ALA A 982 43.04 -27.01 -17.49
N GLY A 983 44.25 -26.87 -16.97
CA GLY A 983 44.64 -27.27 -15.62
C GLY A 983 45.28 -26.14 -14.83
N VAL A 984 45.84 -26.48 -13.67
CA VAL A 984 46.55 -25.53 -12.82
C VAL A 984 47.99 -25.98 -12.67
N ALA A 985 48.91 -25.05 -12.91
CA ALA A 985 50.28 -25.20 -12.51
C ALA A 985 50.52 -24.48 -11.19
N HIS A 986 51.27 -25.15 -10.33
CA HIS A 986 51.66 -24.65 -9.03
C HIS A 986 53.18 -24.45 -9.01
N TYR A 987 53.61 -23.27 -8.58
CA TYR A 987 55.00 -22.91 -8.43
C TYR A 987 55.32 -22.60 -6.96
N GLU A 988 56.41 -23.20 -6.46
CA GLU A 988 56.89 -23.08 -5.08
C GLU A 988 58.33 -22.54 -5.10
N GLY A 989 58.63 -21.46 -4.38
CA GLY A 989 59.96 -20.83 -4.45
C GLY A 989 60.20 -19.64 -3.51
N LEU A 990 61.43 -19.12 -3.50
CA LEU A 990 61.83 -18.01 -2.62
C LEU A 990 61.27 -16.63 -3.05
N ASN A 991 60.72 -16.52 -4.25
CA ASN A 991 60.23 -15.27 -4.86
C ASN A 991 58.73 -15.34 -5.21
N GLU A 992 57.90 -15.92 -4.35
CA GLU A 992 56.45 -15.98 -4.56
C GLU A 992 55.84 -14.57 -4.39
N ASN A 993 55.76 -13.80 -5.46
CA ASN A 993 55.23 -12.43 -5.46
C ASN A 993 54.08 -12.22 -6.43
N CYS A 994 53.64 -13.27 -7.12
CA CYS A 994 52.56 -13.33 -8.09
C CYS A 994 52.91 -12.88 -9.53
N LEU A 995 54.20 -12.66 -9.80
CA LEU A 995 54.75 -12.43 -11.13
C LEU A 995 55.39 -13.73 -11.64
N GLU A 996 55.19 -14.05 -12.93
CA GLU A 996 55.81 -15.25 -13.50
C GLU A 996 57.30 -15.03 -13.83
N THR A 997 57.69 -13.78 -14.11
CA THR A 997 59.00 -13.41 -14.66
C THR A 997 60.21 -13.61 -13.74
N ASP A 998 59.99 -13.89 -12.45
CA ASP A 998 61.03 -14.12 -11.45
C ASP A 998 61.07 -15.57 -10.93
N ASN A 999 60.29 -16.44 -11.55
CA ASN A 999 60.36 -17.89 -11.38
C ASN A 999 61.49 -18.45 -12.28
N PRO A 1000 62.58 -19.04 -11.74
CA PRO A 1000 63.75 -19.41 -12.52
C PRO A 1000 63.45 -20.48 -13.58
N ALA A 1001 63.98 -20.25 -14.80
CA ALA A 1001 63.93 -21.21 -15.89
C ALA A 1001 64.46 -22.60 -15.48
N GLY A 1002 63.63 -23.63 -15.61
CA GLY A 1002 63.99 -25.04 -15.39
C GLY A 1002 63.36 -25.71 -14.16
N GLN A 1003 62.62 -24.99 -13.32
CA GLN A 1003 61.71 -25.62 -12.36
C GLN A 1003 60.44 -26.02 -13.12
N GLN A 1004 60.23 -27.32 -13.30
CA GLN A 1004 59.10 -27.85 -14.09
C GLN A 1004 57.78 -27.31 -13.52
N TRP A 1005 56.89 -26.84 -14.40
CA TRP A 1005 55.49 -26.61 -14.04
C TRP A 1005 54.94 -27.94 -13.54
N THR A 1006 54.82 -28.10 -12.22
CA THR A 1006 54.30 -29.34 -11.65
C THR A 1006 52.81 -29.34 -11.91
N GLY A 1007 52.37 -30.11 -12.91
CA GLY A 1007 50.96 -30.25 -13.24
C GLY A 1007 50.23 -30.94 -12.08
N MET A 1008 49.57 -30.16 -11.23
CA MET A 1008 48.78 -30.74 -10.15
C MET A 1008 47.45 -31.22 -10.73
N TYR A 1009 47.29 -32.53 -10.86
CA TYR A 1009 46.06 -33.19 -11.31
C TYR A 1009 45.57 -34.24 -10.31
N PRO A 1010 44.28 -34.61 -10.40
CA PRO A 1010 43.23 -34.35 -9.43
C PRO A 1010 43.30 -35.24 -8.18
N VAL A 1011 42.68 -34.76 -7.07
CA VAL A 1011 42.27 -35.69 -6.00
C VAL A 1011 41.25 -36.66 -6.58
N THR A 1012 41.63 -37.93 -6.62
CA THR A 1012 40.74 -39.07 -6.79
C THR A 1012 39.66 -39.04 -5.70
N SER A 1013 38.46 -38.56 -6.02
CA SER A 1013 37.12 -39.05 -5.58
C SER A 1013 36.05 -37.96 -5.69
N GLY A 1014 35.17 -38.09 -6.69
CA GLY A 1014 33.79 -37.61 -6.65
C GLY A 1014 33.45 -36.13 -6.47
N THR A 1015 34.44 -35.21 -6.40
CA THR A 1015 34.20 -33.80 -6.06
C THR A 1015 34.72 -32.86 -7.15
N GLU A 1016 33.83 -32.01 -7.65
CA GLU A 1016 33.96 -30.87 -8.59
C GLU A 1016 35.37 -30.49 -9.11
N THR A 1017 35.71 -30.90 -10.33
CA THR A 1017 37.07 -30.75 -10.89
C THR A 1017 37.22 -29.64 -11.94
N ARG A 1018 36.26 -29.41 -12.86
CA ARG A 1018 36.23 -28.27 -13.82
C ARG A 1018 34.79 -28.05 -14.27
N VAL A 1019 34.16 -26.91 -13.97
CA VAL A 1019 32.75 -26.67 -14.32
C VAL A 1019 32.58 -25.24 -14.80
N SER A 1020 31.80 -25.08 -15.88
CA SER A 1020 31.19 -23.80 -16.22
C SER A 1020 29.97 -23.63 -15.32
N ALA A 1021 30.11 -22.87 -14.23
CA ALA A 1021 28.97 -22.45 -13.44
C ALA A 1021 28.14 -21.42 -14.22
N THR A 1022 26.87 -21.34 -13.86
CA THR A 1022 25.88 -20.49 -14.54
C THR A 1022 26.21 -19.01 -14.31
N GLY A 1023 25.85 -18.15 -15.27
CA GLY A 1023 26.26 -16.72 -15.27
C GLY A 1023 27.62 -16.44 -15.92
N GLY A 1024 28.28 -17.45 -16.50
CA GLY A 1024 29.56 -17.28 -17.21
C GLY A 1024 30.78 -17.36 -16.31
N THR A 1025 30.66 -17.95 -15.13
CA THR A 1025 31.75 -18.18 -14.17
C THR A 1025 32.30 -19.60 -14.33
N ASN A 1026 33.57 -19.74 -14.68
CA ASN A 1026 34.31 -21.00 -14.69
C ASN A 1026 35.07 -21.18 -13.37
N TYR A 1027 35.35 -22.43 -13.01
CA TYR A 1027 36.29 -22.72 -11.94
C TYR A 1027 37.09 -24.00 -12.14
N ILE A 1028 38.27 -24.04 -11.53
CA ILE A 1028 39.13 -25.23 -11.42
C ILE A 1028 39.52 -25.41 -9.94
N THR A 1029 39.45 -26.64 -9.42
CA THR A 1029 39.78 -26.96 -8.02
C THR A 1029 41.04 -27.83 -7.93
N PRO A 1030 42.27 -27.27 -7.90
CA PRO A 1030 43.47 -28.05 -7.59
C PRO A 1030 43.51 -28.53 -6.14
N SER A 1031 44.13 -29.69 -5.93
CA SER A 1031 44.74 -30.01 -4.64
C SER A 1031 46.07 -29.28 -4.55
N ILE A 1032 46.45 -28.84 -3.36
CA ILE A 1032 47.73 -28.17 -3.09
C ILE A 1032 48.42 -28.86 -1.90
N GLY A 1033 49.75 -28.99 -1.96
CA GLY A 1033 50.56 -29.57 -0.88
C GLY A 1033 51.35 -28.54 -0.06
N SER A 1034 51.37 -27.29 -0.52
CA SER A 1034 52.29 -26.24 -0.10
C SER A 1034 51.76 -24.88 -0.56
N ASP A 1035 52.31 -23.81 0.01
CA ASP A 1035 52.09 -22.43 -0.45
C ASP A 1035 52.66 -22.21 -1.86
N GLY A 1036 52.33 -21.08 -2.48
CA GLY A 1036 52.92 -20.70 -3.77
C GLY A 1036 51.94 -20.11 -4.77
N GLU A 1037 52.38 -20.03 -6.02
CA GLU A 1037 51.67 -19.36 -7.11
C GLU A 1037 50.90 -20.36 -7.98
N LEU A 1038 49.69 -19.99 -8.39
CA LEU A 1038 48.77 -20.84 -9.14
C LEU A 1038 48.39 -20.18 -10.46
N TYR A 1039 48.63 -20.87 -11.56
CA TYR A 1039 48.40 -20.41 -12.93
C TYR A 1039 47.52 -21.40 -13.70
N VAL A 1040 46.47 -20.92 -14.38
CA VAL A 1040 45.64 -21.77 -15.24
C VAL A 1040 46.30 -21.89 -16.63
N THR A 1041 46.62 -23.11 -17.07
CA THR A 1041 47.38 -23.43 -18.30
C THR A 1041 46.91 -24.72 -18.98
N GLY A 1042 47.30 -24.98 -20.24
CA GLY A 1042 46.88 -26.17 -20.99
C GLY A 1042 47.39 -27.48 -20.40
N GLN A 1043 46.60 -28.56 -20.50
CA GLN A 1043 47.08 -29.93 -20.33
C GLN A 1043 47.92 -30.28 -21.56
N GLY A 1044 49.23 -30.48 -21.42
CA GLY A 1044 49.99 -31.13 -22.47
C GLY A 1044 49.46 -32.56 -22.66
N GLN A 1045 48.56 -32.77 -23.63
CA GLN A 1045 48.09 -34.11 -23.98
C GLN A 1045 49.13 -34.77 -24.89
N VAL A 1046 49.77 -35.83 -24.40
CA VAL A 1046 50.41 -36.82 -25.27
C VAL A 1046 49.27 -37.67 -25.84
N LEU A 1047 48.94 -37.47 -27.11
CA LEU A 1047 47.94 -38.29 -27.79
C LEU A 1047 48.59 -39.55 -28.41
N PRO A 1048 47.89 -40.70 -28.43
CA PRO A 1048 48.26 -41.85 -29.24
C PRO A 1048 48.25 -41.45 -30.73
N VAL A 1049 49.16 -42.02 -31.52
CA VAL A 1049 49.23 -42.02 -33.00
C VAL A 1049 48.38 -40.98 -33.73
N GLU A 1050 49.01 -39.95 -34.29
CA GLU A 1050 48.30 -38.89 -35.02
C GLU A 1050 48.01 -39.33 -36.47
N LEU A 1051 46.79 -39.79 -36.73
CA LEU A 1051 46.26 -40.02 -38.07
C LEU A 1051 46.05 -38.67 -38.79
N ILE A 1052 46.93 -38.33 -39.73
CA ILE A 1052 46.91 -37.04 -40.44
C ILE A 1052 45.73 -36.94 -41.40
N ALA A 1053 45.50 -38.00 -42.16
CA ALA A 1053 44.46 -38.03 -43.16
C ALA A 1053 43.98 -39.46 -43.38
N PHE A 1054 42.67 -39.62 -43.56
CA PHE A 1054 42.05 -40.81 -44.10
C PHE A 1054 41.08 -40.36 -45.19
N THR A 1055 41.23 -40.92 -46.39
CA THR A 1055 40.48 -40.53 -47.58
C THR A 1055 40.07 -41.76 -48.37
N GLY A 1056 38.97 -41.64 -49.11
CA GLY A 1056 38.48 -42.67 -50.01
C GLY A 1056 38.10 -42.06 -51.35
N GLU A 1057 38.62 -42.62 -52.43
CA GLU A 1057 38.37 -42.17 -53.80
C GLU A 1057 37.75 -43.31 -54.60
N ARG A 1058 36.57 -43.06 -55.19
CA ARG A 1058 35.91 -44.04 -56.05
C ARG A 1058 36.63 -44.09 -57.40
N ILE A 1059 37.28 -45.21 -57.70
CA ILE A 1059 38.06 -45.39 -58.94
C ILE A 1059 37.15 -45.80 -60.11
N ASN A 1060 36.10 -46.59 -59.85
CA ASN A 1060 35.07 -46.93 -60.83
C ASN A 1060 33.76 -47.33 -60.13
N GLU A 1061 32.76 -47.79 -60.89
CA GLU A 1061 31.44 -48.16 -60.40
C GLU A 1061 31.46 -49.25 -59.31
N GLY A 1062 32.48 -50.11 -59.28
CA GLY A 1062 32.61 -51.21 -58.33
C GLY A 1062 33.77 -51.12 -57.34
N ALA A 1063 34.62 -50.09 -57.40
CA ALA A 1063 35.83 -50.02 -56.59
C ALA A 1063 36.10 -48.65 -55.95
N VAL A 1064 36.55 -48.67 -54.70
CA VAL A 1064 37.00 -47.49 -53.93
C VAL A 1064 38.39 -47.76 -53.38
N GLU A 1065 39.33 -46.83 -53.61
CA GLU A 1065 40.66 -46.88 -53.00
C GLU A 1065 40.70 -45.99 -51.77
N LEU A 1066 41.11 -46.58 -50.66
CA LEU A 1066 41.28 -45.92 -49.37
C LEU A 1066 42.76 -45.64 -49.14
N ARG A 1067 43.07 -44.43 -48.67
CA ARG A 1067 44.43 -44.00 -48.35
C ARG A 1067 44.46 -43.28 -47.02
N TRP A 1068 45.43 -43.61 -46.17
CA TRP A 1068 45.69 -42.86 -44.95
C TRP A 1068 47.17 -42.66 -44.68
N THR A 1069 47.48 -41.71 -43.80
CA THR A 1069 48.86 -41.42 -43.38
C THR A 1069 48.89 -41.10 -41.89
N THR A 1070 49.86 -41.68 -41.18
CA THR A 1070 50.17 -41.40 -39.77
C THR A 1070 51.37 -40.47 -39.66
N ALA A 1071 51.35 -39.52 -38.72
CA ALA A 1071 52.48 -38.65 -38.42
C ALA A 1071 53.53 -39.37 -37.58
N THR A 1072 53.04 -40.11 -36.59
CA THR A 1072 53.79 -40.88 -35.61
C THR A 1072 53.00 -42.16 -35.31
N GLU A 1073 53.68 -43.26 -35.01
CA GLU A 1073 53.09 -44.52 -34.56
C GLU A 1073 53.78 -44.95 -33.26
N HIS A 1074 53.01 -45.43 -32.29
CA HIS A 1074 53.52 -45.97 -31.05
C HIS A 1074 52.68 -47.18 -30.67
N ASN A 1075 53.35 -48.31 -30.40
CA ASN A 1075 52.76 -49.61 -30.13
C ASN A 1075 51.71 -50.11 -31.16
N ASN A 1076 51.71 -49.57 -32.39
CA ASN A 1076 50.65 -49.80 -33.37
C ASN A 1076 50.79 -51.17 -34.06
N ALA A 1077 49.87 -52.09 -33.79
CA ALA A 1077 49.84 -53.40 -34.45
C ALA A 1077 49.28 -53.31 -35.88
N GLY A 1078 48.37 -52.37 -36.14
CA GLY A 1078 47.83 -52.11 -37.47
C GLY A 1078 46.41 -51.56 -37.49
N PHE A 1079 45.84 -51.51 -38.68
CA PHE A 1079 44.55 -50.88 -38.96
C PHE A 1079 43.55 -51.88 -39.53
N GLU A 1080 42.41 -52.04 -38.86
CA GLU A 1080 41.24 -52.73 -39.40
C GLU A 1080 40.37 -51.74 -40.16
N VAL A 1081 40.06 -52.01 -41.43
CA VAL A 1081 39.21 -51.15 -42.26
C VAL A 1081 37.78 -51.64 -42.22
N TRP A 1082 36.85 -50.73 -41.95
CA TRP A 1082 35.42 -51.02 -41.81
C TRP A 1082 34.60 -50.22 -42.83
N ARG A 1083 33.55 -50.86 -43.38
CA ARG A 1083 32.68 -50.31 -44.42
C ARG A 1083 31.20 -50.46 -44.09
N MET A 1084 30.39 -49.49 -44.49
CA MET A 1084 28.93 -49.52 -44.50
C MET A 1084 28.39 -48.88 -45.79
N ILE A 1085 27.48 -49.54 -46.50
CA ILE A 1085 26.83 -48.96 -47.69
C ILE A 1085 25.56 -48.23 -47.25
N GLU A 1086 25.25 -47.08 -47.84
CA GLU A 1086 24.04 -46.31 -47.55
C GLU A 1086 22.77 -47.17 -47.68
N GLY A 1087 22.10 -47.41 -46.54
CA GLY A 1087 20.95 -48.32 -46.41
C GLY A 1087 21.22 -49.61 -45.63
N GLU A 1088 22.47 -49.90 -45.26
CA GLU A 1088 22.85 -50.97 -44.33
C GLU A 1088 22.80 -50.48 -42.87
N ASP A 1089 22.44 -51.36 -41.92
CA ASP A 1089 22.24 -50.99 -40.51
C ASP A 1089 23.54 -50.91 -39.68
N ASP A 1090 24.66 -51.48 -40.15
CA ASP A 1090 25.94 -51.49 -39.41
C ASP A 1090 27.19 -51.57 -40.31
N PHE A 1091 28.34 -51.15 -39.77
CA PHE A 1091 29.65 -51.31 -40.39
C PHE A 1091 30.17 -52.75 -40.26
N ARG A 1092 30.90 -53.23 -41.27
CA ARG A 1092 31.59 -54.53 -41.27
C ARG A 1092 33.07 -54.37 -41.63
N GLY A 1093 33.93 -55.18 -41.01
CA GLY A 1093 35.35 -55.25 -41.36
C GLY A 1093 35.55 -55.79 -42.78
N ILE A 1094 36.37 -55.11 -43.58
CA ILE A 1094 36.67 -55.47 -44.97
C ILE A 1094 38.14 -55.80 -45.21
N GLY A 1095 39.03 -55.48 -44.26
CA GLY A 1095 40.44 -55.84 -44.36
C GLY A 1095 41.29 -55.33 -43.21
N TRP A 1096 42.51 -55.84 -43.12
CA TRP A 1096 43.52 -55.46 -42.13
C TRP A 1096 44.81 -55.04 -42.84
N VAL A 1097 45.48 -54.00 -42.33
CA VAL A 1097 46.78 -53.53 -42.82
C VAL A 1097 47.72 -53.37 -41.63
N ASP A 1098 48.86 -54.09 -41.67
CA ASP A 1098 49.85 -54.06 -40.58
C ASP A 1098 50.44 -52.66 -40.39
N GLY A 1099 50.58 -52.25 -39.12
CA GLY A 1099 51.24 -51.00 -38.73
C GLY A 1099 52.76 -51.17 -38.63
N ALA A 1100 53.48 -50.06 -38.42
CA ALA A 1100 54.94 -50.08 -38.29
C ALA A 1100 55.44 -50.36 -36.86
N GLY A 1101 54.53 -50.52 -35.89
CA GLY A 1101 54.85 -50.66 -34.46
C GLY A 1101 55.24 -49.33 -33.84
N GLU A 1102 56.43 -48.83 -34.16
CA GLU A 1102 56.99 -47.57 -33.66
C GLU A 1102 57.51 -46.72 -34.83
N SER A 1103 57.01 -45.49 -34.99
CA SER A 1103 57.47 -44.55 -36.02
C SER A 1103 57.34 -43.10 -35.56
N GLN A 1104 58.31 -42.27 -35.92
CA GLN A 1104 58.21 -40.81 -35.81
C GLN A 1104 58.26 -40.11 -37.18
N SER A 1105 58.17 -40.90 -38.25
CA SER A 1105 58.14 -40.43 -39.64
C SER A 1105 56.78 -40.72 -40.26
N LEU A 1106 56.41 -39.91 -41.26
CA LEU A 1106 55.18 -40.11 -42.03
C LEU A 1106 55.16 -41.49 -42.68
N ILE A 1107 54.12 -42.27 -42.41
CA ILE A 1107 53.89 -43.56 -43.08
C ILE A 1107 52.51 -43.53 -43.74
N SER A 1108 52.49 -43.82 -45.05
CA SER A 1108 51.27 -43.86 -45.84
C SER A 1108 50.85 -45.29 -46.13
N TYR A 1109 49.56 -45.56 -45.97
CA TYR A 1109 48.93 -46.85 -46.17
C TYR A 1109 47.81 -46.74 -47.20
N GLN A 1110 47.48 -47.87 -47.83
CA GLN A 1110 46.38 -47.95 -48.78
C GLN A 1110 45.68 -49.30 -48.72
N LEU A 1111 44.37 -49.31 -49.00
CA LEU A 1111 43.56 -50.51 -49.16
C LEU A 1111 42.53 -50.30 -50.29
N LEU A 1112 42.44 -51.26 -51.21
CA LEU A 1112 41.45 -51.25 -52.29
C LEU A 1112 40.23 -52.08 -51.87
N ASP A 1113 39.05 -51.47 -51.91
CA ASP A 1113 37.77 -52.17 -51.82
C ASP A 1113 37.21 -52.37 -53.23
N ASP A 1114 37.32 -53.58 -53.76
CA ASP A 1114 36.87 -53.96 -55.11
C ASP A 1114 35.44 -54.51 -55.16
N ASN A 1115 34.69 -54.40 -54.05
CA ASN A 1115 33.29 -54.80 -53.94
C ASN A 1115 32.41 -53.65 -53.41
N ALA A 1116 32.65 -52.45 -53.95
CA ALA A 1116 32.10 -51.17 -53.51
C ALA A 1116 30.98 -50.66 -54.46
N THR A 1117 29.98 -51.50 -54.73
CA THR A 1117 28.87 -51.18 -55.66
C THR A 1117 27.68 -50.53 -54.96
N GLY A 1118 27.12 -49.48 -55.57
CA GLY A 1118 25.90 -48.78 -55.12
C GLY A 1118 26.11 -47.71 -54.03
N GLY A 1119 25.20 -46.72 -54.02
CA GLY A 1119 25.04 -45.71 -52.96
C GLY A 1119 26.26 -44.87 -52.57
N THR A 1120 26.08 -44.01 -51.57
CA THR A 1120 27.21 -43.48 -50.81
C THR A 1120 27.78 -44.60 -49.94
N ILE A 1121 29.10 -44.75 -49.88
CA ILE A 1121 29.74 -45.79 -49.07
C ILE A 1121 30.57 -45.11 -47.99
N TYR A 1122 30.40 -45.53 -46.75
CA TYR A 1122 31.06 -44.98 -45.57
C TYR A 1122 32.16 -45.93 -45.11
N TYR A 1123 33.35 -45.39 -44.82
CA TYR A 1123 34.51 -46.12 -44.33
C TYR A 1123 35.05 -45.53 -43.04
N LYS A 1124 35.61 -46.37 -42.17
CA LYS A 1124 36.38 -45.94 -40.98
C LYS A 1124 37.50 -46.93 -40.69
N LEU A 1125 38.55 -46.47 -40.02
CA LEU A 1125 39.67 -47.30 -39.57
C LEU A 1125 39.53 -47.55 -38.07
N LYS A 1126 39.89 -48.76 -37.64
CA LYS A 1126 40.19 -49.09 -36.26
C LYS A 1126 41.68 -49.31 -36.15
N GLN A 1127 42.40 -48.38 -35.56
CA GLN A 1127 43.79 -48.61 -35.18
C GLN A 1127 43.81 -49.51 -33.95
N VAL A 1128 44.67 -50.52 -33.93
CA VAL A 1128 44.81 -51.44 -32.81
C VAL A 1128 46.26 -51.56 -32.44
N ASP A 1129 46.55 -51.48 -31.14
CA ASP A 1129 47.88 -51.57 -30.57
C ASP A 1129 48.22 -53.03 -30.23
N HIS A 1130 49.50 -53.36 -30.06
CA HIS A 1130 49.92 -54.74 -29.73
C HIS A 1130 49.43 -55.24 -28.37
N ASP A 1131 49.00 -54.35 -27.47
CA ASP A 1131 48.42 -54.68 -26.16
C ASP A 1131 46.88 -54.84 -26.20
N GLY A 1132 46.27 -54.65 -27.37
CA GLY A 1132 44.82 -54.76 -27.58
C GLY A 1132 44.05 -53.45 -27.38
N GLY A 1133 44.73 -52.35 -27.04
CA GLY A 1133 44.19 -50.99 -27.14
C GLY A 1133 43.74 -50.68 -28.55
N HIS A 1134 42.71 -49.85 -28.72
CA HIS A 1134 42.26 -49.46 -30.05
C HIS A 1134 41.57 -48.09 -30.08
N GLU A 1135 41.67 -47.43 -31.22
CA GLU A 1135 41.03 -46.14 -31.49
C GLU A 1135 40.40 -46.12 -32.90
N TRP A 1136 39.31 -45.37 -33.07
CA TRP A 1136 38.58 -45.27 -34.33
C TRP A 1136 38.88 -43.95 -35.05
N SER A 1137 39.09 -43.99 -36.36
CA SER A 1137 39.15 -42.78 -37.18
C SER A 1137 37.76 -42.14 -37.33
N LYS A 1138 37.75 -40.91 -37.85
CA LYS A 1138 36.55 -40.32 -38.45
C LYS A 1138 36.05 -41.20 -39.61
N VAL A 1139 34.74 -41.17 -39.83
CA VAL A 1139 34.10 -41.82 -40.98
C VAL A 1139 34.32 -40.98 -42.24
N VAL A 1140 34.79 -41.62 -43.31
CA VAL A 1140 34.93 -41.04 -44.64
C VAL A 1140 33.80 -41.54 -45.53
N ALA A 1141 33.02 -40.61 -46.08
CA ALA A 1141 31.96 -40.94 -47.03
C ALA A 1141 32.47 -40.79 -48.47
N VAL A 1142 32.27 -41.81 -49.29
CA VAL A 1142 32.58 -41.83 -50.71
C VAL A 1142 31.27 -41.85 -51.49
N ALA A 1143 30.95 -40.71 -52.11
CA ALA A 1143 29.67 -40.48 -52.78
C ALA A 1143 29.38 -41.51 -53.90
N ALA A 1144 28.09 -41.71 -54.16
CA ALA A 1144 27.61 -42.45 -55.33
C ALA A 1144 28.11 -41.79 -56.64
N SER A 1145 28.50 -42.59 -57.62
CA SER A 1145 28.84 -42.09 -58.96
C SER A 1145 27.66 -41.32 -59.57
N THR A 1146 27.78 -40.00 -59.72
CA THR A 1146 26.73 -39.12 -60.26
C THR A 1146 27.33 -38.12 -61.27
N LEU A 1147 27.13 -38.38 -62.56
CA LEU A 1147 27.18 -37.33 -63.59
C LEU A 1147 25.82 -36.60 -63.58
N THR A 1148 25.85 -35.30 -63.25
CA THR A 1148 24.71 -34.42 -62.92
C THR A 1148 24.17 -33.63 -64.13
N SER A 1149 22.90 -33.16 -64.10
CA SER A 1149 22.48 -31.88 -64.74
C SER A 1149 21.04 -31.46 -64.35
N ASP A 1150 20.89 -30.19 -63.92
CA ASP A 1150 19.62 -29.46 -63.80
C ASP A 1150 18.96 -29.25 -65.18
N MET A 1151 17.61 -29.14 -65.21
CA MET A 1151 16.81 -28.99 -66.43
C MET A 1151 16.62 -27.51 -66.78
N VAL A 1152 17.22 -27.05 -67.88
CA VAL A 1152 17.15 -25.65 -68.34
C VAL A 1152 16.20 -25.54 -69.55
N LEU A 1153 15.27 -24.56 -69.52
CA LEU A 1153 14.30 -24.32 -70.60
C LEU A 1153 14.67 -23.04 -71.36
N TYR A 1154 14.65 -23.08 -72.70
CA TYR A 1154 14.93 -21.92 -73.53
C TYR A 1154 14.23 -21.98 -74.91
N PRO A 1155 13.96 -20.83 -75.55
CA PRO A 1155 13.98 -19.49 -74.97
C PRO A 1155 12.91 -19.37 -73.88
N ASN A 1156 13.16 -18.56 -72.86
CA ASN A 1156 12.18 -18.26 -71.82
C ASN A 1156 12.31 -16.77 -71.44
N PRO A 1157 11.36 -15.89 -71.81
CA PRO A 1157 10.03 -16.21 -72.37
C PRO A 1157 10.07 -16.77 -73.81
N CYS A 1158 9.07 -17.60 -74.17
CA CYS A 1158 8.89 -18.16 -75.51
C CYS A 1158 7.57 -17.73 -76.15
N THR A 1159 7.52 -17.74 -77.48
CA THR A 1159 6.29 -17.45 -78.23
C THR A 1159 5.69 -18.75 -78.77
N ASP A 1160 6.31 -19.47 -79.71
CA ASP A 1160 5.65 -20.64 -80.31
C ASP A 1160 6.31 -21.97 -79.92
N GLN A 1161 7.59 -21.95 -79.57
CA GLN A 1161 8.41 -23.15 -79.34
C GLN A 1161 9.25 -23.00 -78.08
N LEU A 1162 9.33 -24.06 -77.28
CA LEU A 1162 10.13 -24.15 -76.06
C LEU A 1162 11.03 -25.38 -76.08
N PHE A 1163 12.32 -25.23 -75.82
CA PHE A 1163 13.30 -26.30 -75.84
C PHE A 1163 13.82 -26.60 -74.44
N ILE A 1164 14.21 -27.86 -74.21
CA ILE A 1164 14.90 -28.30 -73.00
C ILE A 1164 16.38 -28.49 -73.36
N ALA A 1165 17.29 -27.82 -72.66
CA ALA A 1165 18.73 -27.98 -72.85
C ALA A 1165 19.14 -29.40 -72.45
N GLY A 1166 19.76 -30.12 -73.39
CA GLY A 1166 20.10 -31.54 -73.24
C GLY A 1166 19.02 -32.51 -73.74
N GLY A 1167 17.81 -32.03 -74.08
CA GLY A 1167 16.71 -32.86 -74.58
C GLY A 1167 16.04 -33.74 -73.52
N ALA A 1168 14.96 -34.42 -73.91
CA ALA A 1168 14.29 -35.43 -73.07
C ALA A 1168 14.71 -36.85 -73.50
N LEU A 1169 15.07 -37.68 -72.53
CA LEU A 1169 15.53 -39.06 -72.79
C LEU A 1169 14.34 -40.01 -73.01
N GLU A 1170 14.57 -41.07 -73.78
CA GLU A 1170 13.54 -42.03 -74.16
C GLU A 1170 12.98 -42.77 -72.93
N GLY A 1171 11.67 -42.68 -72.72
CA GLY A 1171 10.97 -43.30 -71.58
C GLY A 1171 10.48 -42.34 -70.50
N GLU A 1172 10.89 -41.07 -70.51
CA GLU A 1172 10.45 -40.06 -69.54
C GLU A 1172 9.06 -39.48 -69.89
N GLN A 1173 8.19 -39.28 -68.89
CA GLN A 1173 6.92 -38.57 -69.09
C GLN A 1173 7.16 -37.06 -68.97
N VAL A 1174 6.74 -36.30 -69.98
CA VAL A 1174 6.89 -34.84 -70.03
C VAL A 1174 5.53 -34.16 -69.99
N LEU A 1175 5.27 -33.36 -68.96
CA LEU A 1175 4.01 -32.65 -68.75
C LEU A 1175 4.23 -31.14 -68.76
N VAL A 1176 3.37 -30.40 -69.47
CA VAL A 1176 3.25 -28.94 -69.34
C VAL A 1176 2.06 -28.64 -68.44
N LEU A 1177 2.29 -27.87 -67.38
CA LEU A 1177 1.28 -27.51 -66.40
C LEU A 1177 1.07 -25.99 -66.36
N ASP A 1178 -0.18 -25.55 -66.19
CA ASP A 1178 -0.49 -24.14 -65.95
C ASP A 1178 -0.06 -23.68 -64.53
N ALA A 1179 -0.23 -22.39 -64.25
CA ALA A 1179 0.14 -21.80 -62.96
C ALA A 1179 -0.60 -22.40 -61.75
N THR A 1180 -1.75 -23.05 -61.95
CA THR A 1180 -2.49 -23.77 -60.90
C THR A 1180 -2.01 -25.21 -60.72
N GLY A 1181 -1.10 -25.69 -61.58
CA GLY A 1181 -0.56 -27.04 -61.57
C GLY A 1181 -1.42 -28.05 -62.33
N ARG A 1182 -2.41 -27.61 -63.11
CA ARG A 1182 -3.19 -28.50 -63.97
C ARG A 1182 -2.40 -28.82 -65.24
N VAL A 1183 -2.41 -30.09 -65.64
CA VAL A 1183 -1.78 -30.52 -66.90
C VAL A 1183 -2.56 -29.94 -68.07
N VAL A 1184 -1.89 -29.12 -68.86
CA VAL A 1184 -2.43 -28.51 -70.09
C VAL A 1184 -1.89 -29.18 -71.35
N MET A 1185 -0.74 -29.87 -71.26
CA MET A 1185 -0.23 -30.77 -72.30
C MET A 1185 0.48 -31.97 -71.66
N ASP A 1186 0.25 -33.17 -72.19
CA ASP A 1186 0.99 -34.40 -71.85
C ASP A 1186 1.67 -34.92 -73.11
N LEU A 1187 3.00 -34.92 -73.09
CA LEU A 1187 3.83 -35.23 -74.23
C LEU A 1187 4.43 -36.62 -74.04
N ALA A 1188 3.82 -37.58 -74.71
CA ALA A 1188 4.17 -38.99 -74.63
C ALA A 1188 5.45 -39.28 -75.45
N LYS A 1189 6.59 -39.00 -74.82
CA LYS A 1189 7.92 -39.56 -75.09
C LYS A 1189 8.61 -39.09 -76.40
N LEU A 1190 9.73 -38.38 -76.20
CA LEU A 1190 10.71 -37.80 -77.15
C LEU A 1190 10.34 -36.47 -77.81
N VAL A 1191 11.00 -35.39 -77.36
CA VAL A 1191 10.95 -34.06 -77.99
C VAL A 1191 12.37 -33.62 -78.36
N TYR A 1192 12.90 -34.12 -79.48
CA TYR A 1192 14.16 -33.63 -80.06
C TYR A 1192 13.97 -32.42 -81.00
N GLY A 1193 12.72 -31.93 -81.16
CA GLY A 1193 12.38 -30.83 -82.07
C GLY A 1193 11.87 -29.54 -81.43
N GLY A 1194 11.80 -29.47 -80.09
CA GLY A 1194 11.12 -28.39 -79.37
C GLY A 1194 9.65 -28.72 -79.05
N ILE A 1195 9.17 -28.18 -77.93
CA ILE A 1195 7.77 -28.28 -77.49
C ILE A 1195 7.01 -27.14 -78.15
N ASP A 1196 6.04 -27.47 -79.00
CA ASP A 1196 5.12 -26.48 -79.56
C ASP A 1196 4.14 -26.02 -78.47
N VAL A 1197 4.25 -24.76 -78.11
CA VAL A 1197 3.41 -24.08 -77.11
C VAL A 1197 2.57 -22.97 -77.74
N SER A 1198 2.53 -22.85 -79.07
CA SER A 1198 1.80 -21.80 -79.79
C SER A 1198 0.30 -21.79 -79.49
N ALA A 1199 -0.28 -22.96 -79.22
CA ALA A 1199 -1.69 -23.11 -78.86
C ALA A 1199 -2.01 -22.73 -77.40
N LEU A 1200 -1.00 -22.50 -76.56
CA LEU A 1200 -1.21 -22.06 -75.17
C LEU A 1200 -1.43 -20.53 -75.12
N PRO A 1201 -2.39 -20.04 -74.33
CA PRO A 1201 -2.52 -18.60 -74.07
C PRO A 1201 -1.26 -18.01 -73.42
N SER A 1202 -1.04 -16.70 -73.59
CA SER A 1202 0.03 -15.99 -72.89
C SER A 1202 -0.12 -16.15 -71.38
N GLY A 1203 0.94 -16.60 -70.69
CA GLY A 1203 0.87 -16.97 -69.27
C GLY A 1203 2.13 -17.67 -68.76
N SER A 1204 2.16 -17.98 -67.46
CA SER A 1204 3.27 -18.71 -66.82
C SER A 1204 2.93 -20.19 -66.68
N TYR A 1205 3.86 -21.04 -67.12
CA TYR A 1205 3.72 -22.49 -67.18
C TYR A 1205 4.95 -23.19 -66.59
N SER A 1206 4.84 -24.49 -66.35
CA SER A 1206 5.98 -25.32 -65.95
C SER A 1206 6.05 -26.62 -66.74
N VAL A 1207 7.26 -27.04 -67.09
CA VAL A 1207 7.54 -28.37 -67.63
C VAL A 1207 8.00 -29.27 -66.50
N ARG A 1208 7.44 -30.48 -66.45
CA ARG A 1208 7.78 -31.51 -65.48
C ARG A 1208 8.16 -32.79 -66.19
N MET A 1209 9.30 -33.35 -65.82
CA MET A 1209 9.80 -34.59 -66.36
C MET A 1209 10.01 -35.60 -65.23
N THR A 1210 9.50 -36.81 -65.41
CA THR A 1210 9.57 -37.85 -64.38
C THR A 1210 10.03 -39.16 -64.99
N ASN A 1211 10.97 -39.84 -64.30
CA ASN A 1211 11.44 -41.18 -64.61
C ASN A 1211 11.53 -42.03 -63.32
N SER A 1212 12.03 -43.26 -63.43
CA SER A 1212 12.15 -44.20 -62.29
C SER A 1212 13.16 -43.79 -61.23
N VAL A 1213 14.01 -42.80 -61.51
CA VAL A 1213 15.10 -42.31 -60.64
C VAL A 1213 14.72 -41.00 -59.95
N GLY A 1214 13.74 -40.25 -60.48
CA GLY A 1214 13.23 -39.05 -59.83
C GLY A 1214 12.50 -38.09 -60.76
N ARG A 1215 12.16 -36.93 -60.20
CA ARG A 1215 11.39 -35.87 -60.89
C ARG A 1215 12.21 -34.60 -61.02
N ARG A 1216 12.20 -34.00 -62.21
CA ARG A 1216 12.79 -32.70 -62.54
C ARG A 1216 11.71 -31.73 -63.02
N SER A 1217 11.83 -30.43 -62.75
CA SER A 1217 10.80 -29.44 -63.11
C SER A 1217 11.41 -28.04 -63.30
N ALA A 1218 10.96 -27.32 -64.31
CA ALA A 1218 11.41 -25.95 -64.61
C ALA A 1218 10.25 -25.10 -65.16
N ARG A 1219 10.29 -23.79 -64.93
CA ARG A 1219 9.21 -22.85 -65.29
C ARG A 1219 9.55 -22.06 -66.55
N PHE A 1220 8.54 -21.70 -67.32
CA PHE A 1220 8.67 -20.78 -68.45
C PHE A 1220 7.45 -19.87 -68.63
N VAL A 1221 7.65 -18.76 -69.33
CA VAL A 1221 6.62 -17.76 -69.65
C VAL A 1221 6.32 -17.82 -71.14
N LYS A 1222 5.05 -18.05 -71.49
CA LYS A 1222 4.51 -17.95 -72.84
C LYS A 1222 4.04 -16.51 -73.07
N GLN A 1223 4.57 -15.86 -74.11
CA GLN A 1223 4.14 -14.52 -74.54
C GLN A 1223 3.02 -14.58 -75.56
#